data_AF-A0A933XX39-F1
#
_entry.id   AF-A0A933XX39-F1
#
_cell.length_a   1.000
_cell.length_b   1.000
_cell.length_c   1.000
_cell.angle_alpha   90.00
_cell.angle_beta   90.00
_cell.angle_gamma   90.00
#
_symmetry.space_group_name_H-M   'P 1'
#
loop_
_entity.id
_entity.type
_entity.pdbx_description
1 polymer ?
#
loop_
_entity_poly.entity_id
_entity_poly.type
_entity_poly.pdbx_seq_one_letter_code
_entity_poly.pdbx_strand_id
1 'polypeptide(L)'
;MTSTSKNWLVQSSLVAALGLLSASCGNSGGGGTGSMYIEQCSLGCTNGLGGTQVSCGIINTFQNQELSILFSEDVDFSTVDDKTIQIVDTQTAAFPDVQFVADPTNPRRVIIRPALAFDPSGNSIFGLEANHSYQIRVAGRSQGDPAPWVQSVSGQTNSSRLLCTITTDQGVTDPVPGKPSVDVLVDTLTANNVVVPVSTLTTTDVKTNSTITLVFNDLMDIGTLVIGGTSPLITVMVDPDGNFTDPTDQAALAGTWDYDLDLATLTTTVTFTPSIGLPSKGSDPLQPRRVIVTIPNSVRDLAGNSLSDFGLYILTPQAVNYTAQTLPGPNGEQFTSQANRDGLRTGADWGVTTSGRLKPGVGGGSGRLGDLKVLAGQTVTLVTSATKATGTITASATPIDGDQIQIGVSAIGPFQFVTGVATGTPLLTPPGTAIQNHFQNKIYSYSLLELVNFLNASADPEVAQCTYSLVDGNQIFIEAKTAGTAGNAIAIAVTPATGTNVWTLSGATLSGGTDFETFAAGNLVDNFDYDVTPGGSPIDIDVDDGVFEFASLTVQSGGTLRFVGDNAPRVLVRGDASIQGTIDISGASLGSHPSDSGHGQLGGVGGPSGGNGGNGGDRYNQSGSLLATNDLPAGGTIVDSINIQNSGVKNPGASVVGAPGEGVGGTGLLAAGPGGVQWPTNFPGSIALLNGFATNSVCDSEQIGAPGGGGGYAVDGGPGVPIALNGLSIQGSSNVPADTAGGNASVLGIEPPGSTPLKVRKLTPKKGYLRGGAGGGGAGLGLTQTHTTGGGANCISAGAKISVYRDHSAAGGGGGGGALQLQAGDSLQLDGVINAAGGGGGSAVASGAQINRINAAPGGGGAGGAVLLQATTLSFGTLSGARIDADGASGGIDNTGSTGGRGSVGLVRLEGKNTLDMNQIAPFLNPFDVLDPTSALFASSGTWAIERTYPDSFSGAQSCWFRPLGVTYFEIDFPTDSGSTYAWNMDLILNIGGSVQTVPYRGPNSILPGGQSYEEFWGTYLNPDVPVGGSPAPLVVRFQGVRTSKPISDMCGVDINDPVGGVISSTLTPWVTQPYQLNDFQPQPDMMRFAILFDASHSDFIKILGVTNFRITAIPD
;
A
#
# COMPACT_ATOMS: atom_id res chain seq x y z
N MET A 1 -5.69 38.40 28.83
CA MET A 1 -4.87 39.60 29.16
C MET A 1 -5.63 40.83 28.69
N THR A 2 -5.87 41.79 29.59
CA THR A 2 -6.25 43.21 29.37
C THR A 2 -7.01 43.58 28.09
N SER A 3 -8.33 43.83 28.18
CA SER A 3 -9.09 44.54 27.15
C SER A 3 -8.88 46.05 27.27
N THR A 4 -8.26 46.67 26.28
CA THR A 4 -8.21 48.12 26.11
C THR A 4 -9.20 48.53 25.04
N SER A 5 -10.23 49.27 25.44
CA SER A 5 -11.15 49.99 24.55
C SER A 5 -10.40 51.10 23.81
N LYS A 6 -10.42 51.08 22.47
CA LYS A 6 -10.04 52.22 21.64
C LYS A 6 -11.27 52.70 20.85
N ASN A 7 -11.75 53.87 21.23
CA ASN A 7 -12.62 54.72 20.42
C ASN A 7 -11.95 55.03 19.08
N TRP A 8 -12.67 54.85 17.99
CA TRP A 8 -12.39 55.53 16.72
C TRP A 8 -13.63 56.32 16.32
N LEU A 9 -13.48 57.66 16.35
CA LEU A 9 -14.32 58.58 15.61
C LEU A 9 -14.14 58.28 14.12
N VAL A 10 -15.24 58.13 13.39
CA VAL A 10 -15.25 58.37 11.94
C VAL A 10 -16.08 59.62 11.69
N GLN A 11 -15.39 60.67 11.26
CA GLN A 11 -15.96 61.84 10.63
C GLN A 11 -16.48 61.44 9.25
N SER A 12 -17.77 61.63 9.00
CA SER A 12 -18.34 61.62 7.65
C SER A 12 -18.62 63.06 7.25
N SER A 13 -17.79 63.57 6.35
CA SER A 13 -18.01 64.83 5.65
C SER A 13 -19.10 64.61 4.59
N LEU A 14 -20.27 65.24 4.74
CA LEU A 14 -21.23 65.35 3.64
C LEU A 14 -21.32 66.80 3.16
N VAL A 15 -21.09 66.96 1.86
CA VAL A 15 -21.13 68.20 1.10
C VAL A 15 -22.54 68.79 1.12
N ALA A 16 -22.60 70.09 1.39
CA ALA A 16 -23.79 70.92 1.36
C ALA A 16 -24.37 71.03 -0.06
N ALA A 17 -25.66 70.73 -0.20
CA ALA A 17 -26.50 71.31 -1.25
C ALA A 17 -27.60 72.14 -0.58
N LEU A 18 -27.50 73.44 -0.81
CA LEU A 18 -28.35 74.50 -0.28
C LEU A 18 -29.75 74.41 -0.91
N GLY A 19 -30.77 74.10 -0.12
CA GLY A 19 -32.18 74.13 -0.51
C GLY A 19 -33.02 74.81 0.56
N LEU A 20 -33.18 76.13 0.44
CA LEU A 20 -34.10 76.95 1.25
C LEU A 20 -35.55 76.47 1.08
N LEU A 21 -36.18 76.00 2.15
CA LEU A 21 -37.62 76.15 2.37
C LEU A 21 -37.89 76.35 3.87
N SER A 22 -38.62 77.43 4.15
CA SER A 22 -39.01 77.98 5.44
C SER A 22 -40.23 77.29 6.07
N ALA A 23 -40.40 77.56 7.37
CA ALA A 23 -41.59 77.37 8.23
C ALA A 23 -41.74 75.95 8.81
N SER A 24 -42.12 75.74 10.06
CA SER A 24 -42.81 76.58 11.03
C SER A 24 -42.52 76.03 12.44
N CYS A 25 -42.07 76.88 13.37
CA CYS A 25 -42.10 76.57 14.79
C CYS A 25 -43.57 76.58 15.26
N GLY A 26 -44.18 75.41 15.29
CA GLY A 26 -45.47 75.18 15.95
C GLY A 26 -45.27 74.84 17.41
N ASN A 27 -44.99 75.85 18.24
CA ASN A 27 -45.12 75.74 19.69
C ASN A 27 -46.62 75.69 20.01
N SER A 28 -47.17 74.50 20.24
CA SER A 28 -48.45 74.33 20.92
C SER A 28 -48.23 73.53 22.20
N GLY A 29 -47.80 74.25 23.24
CA GLY A 29 -47.99 73.82 24.61
C GLY A 29 -49.48 73.81 24.93
N GLY A 30 -50.08 72.64 24.81
CA GLY A 30 -51.34 72.30 25.46
C GLY A 30 -51.02 71.30 26.56
N GLY A 31 -50.87 71.76 27.79
CA GLY A 31 -50.85 70.91 28.97
C GLY A 31 -52.22 70.26 29.15
N GLY A 32 -52.49 69.22 28.36
CA GLY A 32 -53.57 68.29 28.60
C GLY A 32 -53.13 67.38 29.74
N THR A 33 -53.90 67.34 30.82
CA THR A 33 -53.79 66.35 31.90
C THR A 33 -54.19 64.93 31.44
N GLY A 34 -54.03 64.63 30.14
CA GLY A 34 -54.30 63.33 29.57
C GLY A 34 -53.17 62.37 29.91
N SER A 35 -53.51 61.17 30.35
CA SER A 35 -52.53 60.10 30.54
C SER A 35 -52.09 59.56 29.19
N MET A 36 -50.79 59.25 29.03
CA MET A 36 -50.27 58.50 27.88
C MET A 36 -51.04 57.17 27.74
N TYR A 37 -51.32 56.75 26.51
CA TYR A 37 -51.97 55.47 26.22
C TYR A 37 -51.44 54.87 24.90
N ILE A 38 -51.76 53.61 24.65
CA ILE A 38 -51.43 52.88 23.42
C ILE A 38 -52.46 53.27 22.36
N GLU A 39 -52.01 53.94 21.31
CA GLU A 39 -52.85 54.43 20.24
C GLU A 39 -53.12 53.33 19.21
N GLN A 40 -52.09 52.58 18.82
CA GLN A 40 -52.14 51.50 17.84
C GLN A 40 -50.98 50.52 18.04
N CYS A 41 -51.07 49.33 17.45
CA CYS A 41 -49.95 48.41 17.31
C CYS A 41 -50.00 47.69 15.96
N SER A 42 -48.86 47.15 15.54
CA SER A 42 -48.72 46.28 14.34
C SER A 42 -49.68 45.08 14.32
N LEU A 43 -50.11 44.60 15.49
CA LEU A 43 -51.04 43.47 15.64
C LEU A 43 -52.53 43.88 15.56
N GLY A 44 -52.84 45.04 14.97
CA GLY A 44 -54.22 45.52 14.80
C GLY A 44 -54.92 45.90 16.10
N CYS A 45 -54.19 46.52 17.03
CA CYS A 45 -54.70 46.86 18.35
C CYS A 45 -55.86 47.88 18.34
N THR A 46 -56.80 47.72 19.28
CA THR A 46 -57.80 48.75 19.61
C THR A 46 -57.16 49.97 20.27
N ASN A 47 -57.75 51.16 20.13
CA ASN A 47 -57.22 52.38 20.75
C ASN A 47 -57.46 52.38 22.28
N GLY A 48 -56.41 52.66 23.06
CA GLY A 48 -56.42 52.69 24.53
C GLY A 48 -56.91 53.99 25.17
N LEU A 49 -57.50 54.92 24.41
CA LEU A 49 -57.97 56.22 24.89
C LEU A 49 -58.87 56.07 26.13
N GLY A 50 -58.66 56.95 27.11
CA GLY A 50 -59.33 56.89 28.42
C GLY A 50 -58.77 55.80 29.35
N GLY A 51 -57.62 55.20 29.00
CA GLY A 51 -57.02 54.11 29.76
C GLY A 51 -57.73 52.77 29.54
N THR A 52 -58.40 52.58 28.41
CA THR A 52 -59.08 51.32 28.07
C THR A 52 -58.05 50.23 27.76
N GLN A 53 -58.31 48.98 28.18
CA GLN A 53 -57.43 47.86 27.83
C GLN A 53 -57.45 47.60 26.32
N VAL A 54 -56.26 47.38 25.76
CA VAL A 54 -56.01 47.10 24.36
C VAL A 54 -55.84 45.59 24.15
N SER A 55 -56.47 45.08 23.09
CA SER A 55 -56.32 43.69 22.61
C SER A 55 -55.88 43.68 21.14
N CYS A 56 -55.19 42.62 20.72
CA CYS A 56 -54.70 42.46 19.36
C CYS A 56 -55.79 41.86 18.45
N GLY A 57 -55.92 42.39 17.23
CA GLY A 57 -56.80 41.83 16.20
C GLY A 57 -56.13 40.75 15.35
N ILE A 58 -54.80 40.74 15.30
CA ILE A 58 -53.98 39.75 14.62
C ILE A 58 -53.40 38.81 15.68
N ILE A 59 -53.62 37.50 15.52
CA ILE A 59 -53.15 36.45 16.43
C ILE A 59 -52.15 35.48 15.78
N ASN A 60 -51.90 35.60 14.47
CA ASN A 60 -50.90 34.79 13.74
C ASN A 60 -49.77 35.71 13.27
N THR A 61 -48.52 35.30 13.44
CA THR A 61 -47.33 36.09 13.07
C THR A 61 -46.20 35.20 12.56
N PHE A 62 -45.17 35.81 11.98
CA PHE A 62 -43.91 35.14 11.62
C PHE A 62 -42.94 35.14 12.80
N GLN A 63 -41.97 34.21 12.79
CA GLN A 63 -40.93 34.04 13.82
C GLN A 63 -40.03 35.28 13.97
N ASN A 64 -39.71 35.95 12.86
CA ASN A 64 -38.89 37.15 12.78
C ASN A 64 -39.71 38.44 12.54
N GLN A 65 -41.04 38.40 12.71
CA GLN A 65 -41.87 39.58 12.51
C GLN A 65 -41.58 40.64 13.58
N GLU A 66 -41.18 41.84 13.16
CA GLU A 66 -41.11 42.97 14.08
C GLU A 66 -42.51 43.38 14.56
N LEU A 67 -42.62 43.61 15.86
CA LEU A 67 -43.84 44.08 16.50
C LEU A 67 -43.65 45.54 16.90
N SER A 68 -44.54 46.42 16.46
CA SER A 68 -44.53 47.82 16.89
C SER A 68 -45.73 48.20 17.74
N ILE A 69 -45.49 49.07 18.72
CA ILE A 69 -46.49 49.69 19.60
C ILE A 69 -46.33 51.20 19.46
N LEU A 70 -47.41 51.88 19.07
CA LEU A 70 -47.49 53.33 18.95
C LEU A 70 -48.22 53.89 20.17
N PHE A 71 -47.59 54.84 20.85
CA PHE A 71 -48.17 55.55 21.98
C PHE A 71 -48.70 56.93 21.57
N SER A 72 -49.58 57.50 22.39
CA SER A 72 -50.18 58.82 22.17
C SER A 72 -49.18 59.98 22.34
N GLU A 73 -48.05 59.73 22.98
CA GLU A 73 -46.99 60.71 23.31
C GLU A 73 -45.61 60.12 23.00
N ASP A 74 -44.61 60.99 22.86
CA ASP A 74 -43.22 60.60 22.58
C ASP A 74 -42.65 59.80 23.74
N VAL A 75 -42.08 58.63 23.46
CA VAL A 75 -41.68 57.64 24.46
C VAL A 75 -40.30 57.99 25.04
N ASP A 76 -40.19 58.00 26.37
CA ASP A 76 -38.89 57.96 27.04
C ASP A 76 -38.34 56.53 26.98
N PHE A 77 -37.42 56.30 26.04
CA PHE A 77 -36.87 54.98 25.78
C PHE A 77 -36.08 54.40 26.96
N SER A 78 -35.65 55.21 27.92
CA SER A 78 -35.02 54.71 29.16
C SER A 78 -35.98 53.94 30.07
N THR A 79 -37.28 54.04 29.81
CA THR A 79 -38.35 53.32 30.53
C THR A 79 -38.83 52.07 29.80
N VAL A 80 -38.27 51.76 28.63
CA VAL A 80 -38.62 50.58 27.83
C VAL A 80 -37.65 49.45 28.16
N ASP A 81 -38.15 48.42 28.84
CA ASP A 81 -37.41 47.21 29.18
C ASP A 81 -38.36 45.99 29.23
N ASP A 82 -37.80 44.84 29.58
CA ASP A 82 -38.51 43.57 29.75
C ASP A 82 -39.53 43.57 30.91
N LYS A 83 -39.54 44.60 31.78
CA LYS A 83 -40.51 44.76 32.87
C LYS A 83 -41.69 45.62 32.44
N THR A 84 -41.48 46.59 31.57
CA THR A 84 -42.57 47.46 31.06
C THR A 84 -43.28 46.86 29.84
N ILE A 85 -42.56 46.06 29.04
CA ILE A 85 -43.09 45.27 27.92
C ILE A 85 -42.64 43.81 28.07
N GLN A 86 -43.57 42.94 28.44
CA GLN A 86 -43.33 41.51 28.63
C GLN A 86 -43.79 40.72 27.43
N ILE A 87 -42.95 39.80 26.96
CA ILE A 87 -43.32 38.77 26.00
C ILE A 87 -42.99 37.45 26.66
N VAL A 88 -43.98 36.57 26.81
CA VAL A 88 -43.81 35.29 27.51
C VAL A 88 -44.33 34.18 26.63
N ASP A 89 -43.51 33.19 26.36
CA ASP A 89 -43.95 31.95 25.74
C ASP A 89 -44.92 31.23 26.68
N THR A 90 -46.14 31.01 26.22
CA THR A 90 -47.20 30.36 27.02
C THR A 90 -46.96 28.87 27.22
N GLN A 91 -46.10 28.24 26.43
CA GLN A 91 -45.75 26.83 26.55
C GLN A 91 -44.63 26.60 27.55
N THR A 92 -43.57 27.40 27.48
CA THR A 92 -42.34 27.24 28.29
C THR A 92 -42.27 28.18 29.49
N ALA A 93 -43.12 29.21 29.54
CA ALA A 93 -43.05 30.35 30.46
C ALA A 93 -41.73 31.14 30.39
N ALA A 94 -40.94 30.96 29.31
CA ALA A 94 -39.69 31.68 29.08
C ALA A 94 -39.94 33.03 28.42
N PHE A 95 -39.02 33.97 28.64
CA PHE A 95 -38.94 35.23 27.87
C PHE A 95 -38.14 34.96 26.60
N PRO A 96 -38.68 35.23 25.40
CA PRO A 96 -37.93 35.14 24.16
C PRO A 96 -36.86 36.23 24.10
N ASP A 97 -35.79 35.96 23.35
CA ASP A 97 -34.76 36.96 23.11
C ASP A 97 -35.27 38.01 22.11
N VAL A 98 -35.47 39.23 22.59
CA VAL A 98 -36.00 40.34 21.80
C VAL A 98 -35.26 41.63 22.15
N GLN A 99 -35.05 42.47 21.14
CA GLN A 99 -34.49 43.79 21.31
C GLN A 99 -35.58 44.85 21.18
N PHE A 100 -35.59 45.82 22.09
CA PHE A 100 -36.39 47.02 21.94
C PHE A 100 -35.59 48.08 21.16
N VAL A 101 -36.20 48.63 20.12
CA VAL A 101 -35.61 49.67 19.27
C VAL A 101 -36.58 50.86 19.18
N ALA A 102 -36.06 52.08 19.29
CA ALA A 102 -36.84 53.30 19.04
C ALA A 102 -37.01 53.49 17.52
N ASP A 103 -38.23 53.78 17.04
CA ASP A 103 -38.43 54.09 15.63
C ASP A 103 -37.79 55.46 15.28
N PRO A 104 -36.78 55.51 14.40
CA PRO A 104 -36.10 56.76 14.06
C PRO A 104 -36.99 57.76 13.32
N THR A 105 -38.09 57.30 12.74
CA THR A 105 -39.05 58.13 12.00
C THR A 105 -40.24 58.57 12.85
N ASN A 106 -40.43 57.97 14.03
CA ASN A 106 -41.54 58.29 14.92
C ASN A 106 -41.17 58.06 16.41
N PRO A 107 -40.90 59.12 17.20
CA PRO A 107 -40.47 58.99 18.60
C PRO A 107 -41.54 58.41 19.53
N ARG A 108 -42.78 58.21 19.05
CA ARG A 108 -43.87 57.58 19.81
C ARG A 108 -43.94 56.07 19.64
N ARG A 109 -43.16 55.50 18.72
CA ARG A 109 -43.23 54.09 18.37
C ARG A 109 -42.05 53.32 18.96
N VAL A 110 -42.38 52.27 19.70
CA VAL A 110 -41.43 51.25 20.14
C VAL A 110 -41.53 50.07 19.18
N ILE A 111 -40.39 49.63 18.66
CA ILE A 111 -40.25 48.41 17.86
C ILE A 111 -39.67 47.32 18.76
N ILE A 112 -40.27 46.15 18.71
CA ILE A 112 -39.82 44.94 19.36
C ILE A 112 -39.34 44.02 18.25
N ARG A 113 -38.04 43.75 18.23
CA ARG A 113 -37.37 42.95 17.22
C ARG A 113 -36.98 41.60 17.80
N PRO A 114 -37.55 40.48 17.34
CA PRO A 114 -37.02 39.15 17.66
C PRO A 114 -35.54 39.06 17.32
N ALA A 115 -34.73 38.49 18.22
CA ALA A 115 -33.32 38.25 17.93
C ALA A 115 -33.17 37.24 16.78
N LEU A 116 -32.08 37.36 16.02
CA LEU A 116 -31.65 36.38 15.04
C LEU A 116 -30.22 35.97 15.39
N ALA A 117 -30.02 34.68 15.64
CA ALA A 117 -28.73 34.07 15.92
C ALA A 117 -28.56 32.81 15.08
N PHE A 118 -27.38 32.20 15.12
CA PHE A 118 -27.10 30.95 14.40
C PHE A 118 -26.36 29.99 15.33
N ASP A 119 -26.68 28.70 15.22
CA ASP A 119 -25.92 27.66 15.92
C ASP A 119 -24.56 27.38 15.22
N PRO A 120 -23.64 26.61 15.84
CA PRO A 120 -22.38 26.25 15.20
C PRO A 120 -22.51 25.44 13.89
N SER A 121 -23.70 24.90 13.59
CA SER A 121 -24.02 24.19 12.34
C SER A 121 -24.60 25.11 11.28
N GLY A 122 -24.75 26.40 11.56
CA GLY A 122 -25.30 27.41 10.66
C GLY A 122 -26.83 27.47 10.63
N ASN A 123 -27.54 26.77 11.52
CA ASN A 123 -29.01 26.84 11.55
C ASN A 123 -29.47 28.16 12.20
N SER A 124 -30.44 28.82 11.59
CA SER A 124 -31.05 30.04 12.13
C SER A 124 -31.83 29.76 13.42
N ILE A 125 -31.54 30.53 14.47
CA ILE A 125 -32.25 30.58 15.74
C ILE A 125 -32.97 31.93 15.82
N PHE A 126 -34.30 31.89 15.87
CA PHE A 126 -35.13 33.09 16.03
C PHE A 126 -35.53 33.27 17.50
N GLY A 127 -35.62 34.53 17.92
CA GLY A 127 -36.08 34.89 19.26
C GLY A 127 -37.49 34.40 19.56
N LEU A 128 -38.36 34.33 18.54
CA LEU A 128 -39.64 33.65 18.62
C LEU A 128 -39.58 32.31 17.88
N GLU A 129 -39.80 31.21 18.59
CA GLU A 129 -39.77 29.84 18.08
C GLU A 129 -40.97 29.55 17.17
N ALA A 130 -40.81 28.64 16.21
CA ALA A 130 -41.86 28.24 15.27
C ALA A 130 -43.03 27.53 15.97
N ASN A 131 -44.27 27.87 15.63
CA ASN A 131 -45.51 27.27 16.16
C ASN A 131 -45.70 27.44 17.68
N HIS A 132 -45.06 28.43 18.29
CA HIS A 132 -45.23 28.76 19.70
C HIS A 132 -46.26 29.88 19.88
N SER A 133 -46.81 29.98 21.09
CA SER A 133 -47.79 31.04 21.41
C SER A 133 -47.21 31.96 22.47
N TYR A 134 -47.11 33.25 22.15
CA TYR A 134 -46.51 34.26 23.02
C TYR A 134 -47.57 35.22 23.54
N GLN A 135 -47.62 35.41 24.85
CA GLN A 135 -48.42 36.44 25.49
C GLN A 135 -47.62 37.74 25.57
N ILE A 136 -48.11 38.78 24.90
CA ILE A 136 -47.55 40.12 24.93
C ILE A 136 -48.34 40.96 25.93
N ARG A 137 -47.63 41.56 26.89
CA ARG A 137 -48.19 42.42 27.91
C ARG A 137 -47.43 43.73 28.01
N VAL A 138 -48.15 44.85 27.90
CA VAL A 138 -47.64 46.18 28.24
C VAL A 138 -48.42 46.65 29.46
N ALA A 139 -47.71 47.04 30.53
CA ALA A 139 -48.36 47.45 31.77
C ALA A 139 -49.17 48.75 31.58
N GLY A 140 -50.43 48.75 32.04
CA GLY A 140 -51.32 49.91 32.03
C GLY A 140 -51.78 50.29 33.44
N ARG A 141 -51.54 51.54 33.82
CA ARG A 141 -51.90 52.04 35.15
C ARG A 141 -53.40 51.92 35.47
N SER A 142 -54.30 52.15 34.52
CA SER A 142 -55.75 52.12 34.74
C SER A 142 -56.29 50.70 34.95
N GLN A 143 -55.54 49.65 34.58
CA GLN A 143 -55.88 48.25 34.84
C GLN A 143 -55.31 47.72 36.17
N GLY A 144 -54.66 48.57 36.96
CA GLY A 144 -54.06 48.18 38.24
C GLY A 144 -52.78 47.36 38.09
N ASP A 145 -52.08 47.45 36.95
CA ASP A 145 -50.76 46.84 36.80
C ASP A 145 -49.72 47.48 37.73
N PRO A 146 -48.84 46.68 38.36
CA PRO A 146 -47.74 47.23 39.15
C PRO A 146 -46.73 47.95 38.25
N ALA A 147 -46.07 48.99 38.79
CA ALA A 147 -44.93 49.65 38.17
C ALA A 147 -43.76 48.65 37.95
N PRO A 148 -42.84 48.87 36.98
CA PRO A 148 -42.71 50.08 36.14
C PRO A 148 -43.70 50.13 34.95
N TRP A 149 -43.93 51.32 34.42
CA TRP A 149 -44.72 51.57 33.20
C TRP A 149 -43.87 52.29 32.18
N VAL A 150 -44.14 52.09 30.88
CA VAL A 150 -43.60 52.96 29.82
C VAL A 150 -44.04 54.40 30.08
N GLN A 151 -43.11 55.35 29.98
CA GLN A 151 -43.37 56.77 30.18
C GLN A 151 -43.12 57.57 28.91
N SER A 152 -43.79 58.71 28.80
CA SER A 152 -43.46 59.75 27.82
C SER A 152 -42.19 60.50 28.23
N VAL A 153 -41.55 61.21 27.31
CA VAL A 153 -40.49 62.19 27.61
C VAL A 153 -40.94 63.31 28.56
N SER A 154 -42.25 63.56 28.66
CA SER A 154 -42.88 64.48 29.63
C SER A 154 -43.21 63.86 31.00
N GLY A 155 -42.88 62.58 31.22
CA GLY A 155 -43.10 61.86 32.48
C GLY A 155 -44.51 61.29 32.68
N GLN A 156 -45.42 61.38 31.69
CA GLN A 156 -46.73 60.73 31.76
C GLN A 156 -46.57 59.21 31.64
N THR A 157 -47.23 58.45 32.52
CA THR A 157 -47.21 56.97 32.51
C THR A 157 -48.28 56.40 31.59
N ASN A 158 -47.97 55.30 30.89
CA ASN A 158 -48.96 54.56 30.12
C ASN A 158 -50.15 54.09 30.99
N SER A 159 -51.35 54.51 30.61
CA SER A 159 -52.59 54.22 31.31
C SER A 159 -53.31 52.98 30.80
N SER A 160 -53.11 52.58 29.54
CA SER A 160 -53.79 51.46 28.90
C SER A 160 -52.92 50.20 28.83
N ARG A 161 -53.41 49.07 29.36
CA ARG A 161 -52.75 47.77 29.25
C ARG A 161 -52.88 47.22 27.85
N LEU A 162 -51.81 46.69 27.27
CA LEU A 162 -51.90 45.72 26.16
C LEU A 162 -51.86 44.31 26.75
N LEU A 163 -52.79 43.45 26.37
CA LEU A 163 -52.72 42.02 26.68
C LEU A 163 -53.26 41.21 25.51
N CYS A 164 -52.41 40.46 24.83
CA CYS A 164 -52.84 39.56 23.76
C CYS A 164 -51.91 38.36 23.62
N THR A 165 -52.39 37.32 22.94
CA THR A 165 -51.61 36.13 22.62
C THR A 165 -51.50 36.02 21.10
N ILE A 166 -50.28 35.87 20.61
CA ILE A 166 -49.96 35.62 19.20
C ILE A 166 -49.37 34.22 19.05
N THR A 167 -49.49 33.63 17.87
CA THR A 167 -48.91 32.34 17.50
C THR A 167 -48.01 32.50 16.28
N THR A 168 -46.80 31.95 16.32
CA THR A 168 -45.76 32.05 15.28
C THR A 168 -45.86 30.93 14.24
N ASP A 169 -47.02 30.76 13.61
CA ASP A 169 -47.30 29.67 12.66
C ASP A 169 -47.17 30.08 11.19
N GLN A 170 -46.77 31.32 10.90
CA GLN A 170 -46.62 31.82 9.53
C GLN A 170 -45.22 31.57 8.94
N GLY A 171 -44.31 30.94 9.69
CA GLY A 171 -42.93 30.70 9.25
C GLY A 171 -42.02 31.90 9.47
N VAL A 172 -41.09 32.14 8.53
CA VAL A 172 -40.16 33.28 8.51
C VAL A 172 -40.62 34.25 7.43
N THR A 173 -40.74 35.53 7.77
CA THR A 173 -41.02 36.58 6.78
C THR A 173 -39.75 36.97 6.07
N ASP A 174 -39.85 37.19 4.77
CA ASP A 174 -38.81 37.81 3.96
C ASP A 174 -38.82 39.34 4.20
N PRO A 175 -37.80 39.91 4.87
CA PRO A 175 -37.75 41.35 5.14
C PRO A 175 -37.50 42.18 3.88
N VAL A 176 -36.88 41.59 2.84
CA VAL A 176 -36.59 42.25 1.55
C VAL A 176 -37.25 41.43 0.43
N PRO A 177 -38.56 41.65 0.18
CA PRO A 177 -39.33 40.78 -0.70
C PRO A 177 -38.69 40.55 -2.07
N GLY A 178 -38.31 39.31 -2.37
CA GLY A 178 -37.82 38.95 -3.71
C GLY A 178 -36.70 37.93 -3.68
N LYS A 179 -35.86 37.96 -4.72
CA LYS A 179 -34.61 37.19 -4.74
C LYS A 179 -33.48 38.11 -4.31
N PRO A 180 -32.55 37.65 -3.46
CA PRO A 180 -31.38 38.44 -3.11
C PRO A 180 -30.45 38.63 -4.32
N SER A 181 -29.58 39.64 -4.26
CA SER A 181 -28.46 39.88 -5.17
C SER A 181 -27.16 40.07 -4.38
N VAL A 182 -26.01 39.81 -4.99
CA VAL A 182 -24.69 39.92 -4.35
C VAL A 182 -23.72 40.79 -5.15
N ASP A 183 -23.16 41.79 -4.48
CA ASP A 183 -22.00 42.52 -4.98
C ASP A 183 -20.72 41.84 -4.44
N VAL A 184 -19.87 41.36 -5.36
CA VAL A 184 -18.52 40.87 -5.01
C VAL A 184 -17.54 42.01 -5.14
N LEU A 185 -16.90 42.39 -4.03
CA LEU A 185 -16.03 43.55 -3.90
C LEU A 185 -14.57 43.12 -3.66
N VAL A 186 -13.67 43.79 -4.38
CA VAL A 186 -12.22 43.63 -4.22
C VAL A 186 -11.50 44.97 -4.28
N ASP A 187 -10.28 45.04 -3.75
CA ASP A 187 -9.42 46.20 -3.87
C ASP A 187 -8.48 46.06 -5.07
N THR A 188 -8.48 47.04 -5.96
CA THR A 188 -7.53 47.12 -7.08
C THR A 188 -6.43 48.12 -6.80
N LEU A 189 -5.40 48.17 -7.65
CA LEU A 189 -4.34 49.18 -7.54
C LEU A 189 -4.85 50.63 -7.62
N THR A 190 -6.00 50.86 -8.25
CA THR A 190 -6.51 52.22 -8.53
C THR A 190 -7.72 52.61 -7.67
N ALA A 191 -8.44 51.64 -7.10
CA ALA A 191 -9.62 51.88 -6.27
C ALA A 191 -9.80 50.77 -5.23
N ASN A 192 -10.54 51.08 -4.16
CA ASN A 192 -10.96 50.09 -3.17
C ASN A 192 -12.45 49.77 -3.36
N ASN A 193 -12.89 48.59 -2.92
CA ASN A 193 -14.28 48.13 -3.04
C ASN A 193 -14.84 48.18 -4.47
N VAL A 194 -14.06 47.71 -5.44
CA VAL A 194 -14.47 47.60 -6.85
C VAL A 194 -15.40 46.39 -7.00
N VAL A 195 -16.59 46.64 -7.55
CA VAL A 195 -17.57 45.58 -7.86
C VAL A 195 -17.06 44.73 -9.03
N VAL A 196 -17.03 43.43 -8.81
CA VAL A 196 -16.66 42.41 -9.78
C VAL A 196 -17.93 41.96 -10.49
N PRO A 197 -18.04 42.11 -11.82
CA PRO A 197 -19.24 41.73 -12.54
C PRO A 197 -19.35 40.21 -12.66
N VAL A 198 -20.57 39.68 -12.48
CA VAL A 198 -20.90 38.28 -12.84
C VAL A 198 -20.88 38.14 -14.36
N SER A 199 -19.74 37.74 -14.93
CA SER A 199 -19.56 37.68 -16.39
C SER A 199 -18.24 36.98 -16.76
N THR A 200 -17.95 36.91 -18.06
CA THR A 200 -16.62 36.53 -18.58
C THR A 200 -15.58 37.66 -18.51
N LEU A 201 -15.97 38.87 -18.07
CA LEU A 201 -15.06 40.01 -17.93
C LEU A 201 -14.33 39.90 -16.59
N THR A 202 -13.01 40.13 -16.62
CA THR A 202 -12.18 40.07 -15.42
C THR A 202 -11.98 41.45 -14.82
N THR A 203 -12.03 41.54 -13.49
CA THR A 203 -11.56 42.74 -12.78
C THR A 203 -10.05 42.64 -12.65
N THR A 204 -9.31 43.59 -13.23
CA THR A 204 -7.85 43.54 -13.30
C THR A 204 -7.15 44.33 -12.20
N ASP A 205 -5.87 44.02 -11.98
CA ASP A 205 -4.99 44.69 -11.02
C ASP A 205 -5.50 44.61 -9.57
N VAL A 206 -6.10 43.48 -9.21
CA VAL A 206 -6.55 43.22 -7.82
C VAL A 206 -5.33 43.08 -6.90
N LYS A 207 -5.28 43.86 -5.82
CA LYS A 207 -4.15 43.89 -4.89
C LYS A 207 -3.93 42.52 -4.26
N THR A 208 -2.67 42.14 -4.04
CA THR A 208 -2.32 40.86 -3.39
C THR A 208 -2.84 40.77 -1.95
N ASN A 209 -3.02 41.90 -1.25
CA ASN A 209 -3.60 41.92 0.09
C ASN A 209 -5.12 42.19 0.10
N SER A 210 -5.80 42.15 -1.06
CA SER A 210 -7.25 42.29 -1.12
C SER A 210 -7.93 41.12 -0.44
N THR A 211 -8.97 41.41 0.34
CA THR A 211 -9.99 40.42 0.68
C THR A 211 -11.00 40.30 -0.46
N ILE A 212 -11.80 39.24 -0.44
CA ILE A 212 -12.96 39.10 -1.32
C ILE A 212 -14.19 39.27 -0.44
N THR A 213 -14.94 40.36 -0.64
CA THR A 213 -16.08 40.72 0.19
C THR A 213 -17.36 40.56 -0.61
N LEU A 214 -18.31 39.76 -0.13
CA LEU A 214 -19.59 39.52 -0.75
C LEU A 214 -20.66 40.27 0.05
N VAL A 215 -21.33 41.23 -0.57
CA VAL A 215 -22.38 42.03 0.06
C VAL A 215 -23.72 41.65 -0.55
N PHE A 216 -24.54 40.97 0.24
CA PHE A 216 -25.90 40.60 -0.14
C PHE A 216 -26.85 41.71 0.32
N ASN A 217 -27.78 42.11 -0.56
CA ASN A 217 -28.78 43.13 -0.26
C ASN A 217 -29.98 42.61 0.57
N ASP A 218 -29.78 41.48 1.25
CA ASP A 218 -30.79 40.76 2.03
C ASP A 218 -30.15 40.07 3.24
N LEU A 219 -30.99 39.59 4.16
CA LEU A 219 -30.58 38.73 5.27
C LEU A 219 -30.52 37.27 4.79
N MET A 220 -29.30 36.74 4.78
CA MET A 220 -29.01 35.43 4.21
C MET A 220 -29.06 34.30 5.23
N ASP A 221 -29.35 33.07 4.76
CA ASP A 221 -29.13 31.87 5.57
C ASP A 221 -27.63 31.58 5.66
N ILE A 222 -27.04 31.89 6.80
CA ILE A 222 -25.60 31.71 7.04
C ILE A 222 -25.16 30.24 6.90
N GLY A 223 -26.06 29.27 7.11
CA GLY A 223 -25.78 27.86 6.85
C GLY A 223 -25.44 27.56 5.38
N THR A 224 -25.83 28.44 4.46
CA THR A 224 -25.44 28.37 3.04
C THR A 224 -24.16 29.14 2.73
N LEU A 225 -23.67 29.98 3.65
CA LEU A 225 -22.57 30.92 3.43
C LEU A 225 -21.30 30.55 4.20
N VAL A 226 -21.37 30.41 5.53
CA VAL A 226 -20.23 30.19 6.43
C VAL A 226 -20.59 29.26 7.59
N ILE A 227 -19.91 28.13 7.71
CA ILE A 227 -20.02 27.18 8.84
C ILE A 227 -18.61 26.89 9.36
N GLY A 228 -18.39 27.10 10.66
CA GLY A 228 -17.10 26.81 11.31
C GLY A 228 -15.88 27.52 10.70
N GLY A 229 -16.08 28.71 10.10
CA GLY A 229 -15.01 29.48 9.43
C GLY A 229 -14.68 29.02 8.00
N THR A 230 -15.51 28.12 7.42
CA THR A 230 -15.41 27.64 6.03
C THR A 230 -16.72 27.90 5.29
N SER A 231 -16.69 27.99 3.96
CA SER A 231 -17.93 28.05 3.17
C SER A 231 -18.35 26.65 2.70
N PRO A 232 -19.61 26.24 2.90
CA PRO A 232 -20.11 24.96 2.41
C PRO A 232 -20.45 24.97 0.92
N LEU A 233 -20.69 26.14 0.32
CA LEU A 233 -21.18 26.27 -1.06
C LEU A 233 -20.33 27.19 -1.95
N ILE A 234 -19.73 28.23 -1.40
CA ILE A 234 -18.94 29.20 -2.17
C ILE A 234 -17.50 28.71 -2.23
N THR A 235 -16.92 28.70 -3.43
CA THR A 235 -15.51 28.32 -3.63
C THR A 235 -14.70 29.50 -4.14
N VAL A 236 -13.43 29.56 -3.72
CA VAL A 236 -12.43 30.49 -4.25
C VAL A 236 -11.28 29.64 -4.78
N MET A 237 -11.09 29.64 -6.09
CA MET A 237 -10.09 28.85 -6.79
C MET A 237 -9.12 29.75 -7.54
N VAL A 238 -7.91 29.28 -7.74
CA VAL A 238 -6.88 29.89 -8.57
C VAL A 238 -6.79 29.08 -9.86
N ASP A 239 -6.73 29.78 -10.97
CA ASP A 239 -6.71 29.26 -12.34
C ASP A 239 -5.36 29.66 -12.96
N PRO A 240 -4.34 28.78 -12.92
CA PRO A 240 -2.97 29.10 -13.26
C PRO A 240 -2.78 29.58 -14.70
N ASP A 241 -3.40 28.91 -15.67
CA ASP A 241 -3.27 29.23 -17.11
C ASP A 241 -4.25 30.33 -17.60
N GLY A 242 -5.10 30.83 -16.70
CA GLY A 242 -6.09 31.85 -16.99
C GLY A 242 -7.26 31.37 -17.87
N ASN A 243 -7.37 30.07 -18.14
CA ASN A 243 -8.48 29.42 -18.84
C ASN A 243 -9.52 28.85 -17.85
N PHE A 244 -10.21 29.75 -17.17
CA PHE A 244 -11.34 29.47 -16.27
C PHE A 244 -12.49 28.58 -16.80
N THR A 245 -12.50 28.22 -18.09
CA THR A 245 -13.45 27.27 -18.67
C THR A 245 -13.02 25.81 -18.50
N ASP A 246 -11.74 25.58 -18.23
CA ASP A 246 -11.18 24.29 -17.88
C ASP A 246 -10.99 24.24 -16.36
N PRO A 247 -11.72 23.39 -15.63
CA PRO A 247 -11.55 23.25 -14.19
C PRO A 247 -10.43 22.29 -13.79
N THR A 248 -9.73 21.65 -14.74
CA THR A 248 -8.81 20.55 -14.44
C THR A 248 -7.51 20.99 -13.76
N ASP A 249 -7.10 22.24 -13.92
CA ASP A 249 -5.89 22.83 -13.33
C ASP A 249 -6.21 23.81 -12.18
N GLN A 250 -7.49 24.04 -11.88
CA GLN A 250 -7.91 24.96 -10.83
C GLN A 250 -7.59 24.43 -9.43
N ALA A 251 -6.92 25.25 -8.62
CA ALA A 251 -6.51 24.89 -7.27
C ALA A 251 -7.22 25.77 -6.22
N ALA A 252 -7.71 25.17 -5.14
CA ALA A 252 -8.38 25.92 -4.07
C ALA A 252 -7.42 26.93 -3.40
N LEU A 253 -7.89 28.17 -3.21
CA LEU A 253 -7.13 29.18 -2.47
C LEU A 253 -7.40 29.05 -0.97
N ALA A 254 -6.36 28.78 -0.19
CA ALA A 254 -6.47 28.67 1.27
C ALA A 254 -6.72 30.04 1.93
N GLY A 255 -7.74 30.12 2.78
CA GLY A 255 -8.09 31.33 3.53
C GLY A 255 -9.14 31.10 4.60
N THR A 256 -9.56 32.17 5.27
CA THR A 256 -10.58 32.16 6.33
C THR A 256 -11.83 32.89 5.90
N TRP A 257 -12.99 32.36 6.26
CA TRP A 257 -14.29 32.97 6.01
C TRP A 257 -14.86 33.58 7.28
N ASP A 258 -15.42 34.78 7.16
CA ASP A 258 -16.13 35.49 8.23
C ASP A 258 -17.43 36.11 7.68
N TYR A 259 -18.38 36.43 8.55
CA TYR A 259 -19.65 37.05 8.15
C TYR A 259 -20.13 38.10 9.16
N ASP A 260 -20.92 39.06 8.67
CA ASP A 260 -21.60 40.09 9.45
C ASP A 260 -23.04 40.25 8.94
N LEU A 261 -23.98 40.42 9.88
CA LEU A 261 -25.40 40.59 9.60
C LEU A 261 -25.87 41.94 10.12
N ASP A 262 -26.22 42.84 9.20
CA ASP A 262 -26.72 44.16 9.54
C ASP A 262 -28.25 44.18 9.48
N LEU A 263 -28.88 43.98 10.65
CA LEU A 263 -30.34 44.02 10.81
C LEU A 263 -30.94 45.44 10.69
N ALA A 264 -30.13 46.50 10.58
CA ALA A 264 -30.61 47.85 10.34
C ALA A 264 -30.71 48.17 8.85
N THR A 265 -29.73 47.72 8.05
CA THR A 265 -29.74 47.87 6.59
C THR A 265 -30.35 46.69 5.85
N LEU A 266 -30.62 45.58 6.57
CA LEU A 266 -31.10 44.31 6.04
C LEU A 266 -30.12 43.72 5.01
N THR A 267 -28.82 43.73 5.34
CA THR A 267 -27.77 43.21 4.47
C THR A 267 -26.92 42.15 5.17
N THR A 268 -26.33 41.26 4.39
CA THR A 268 -25.38 40.25 4.86
C THR A 268 -24.04 40.47 4.17
N THR A 269 -22.96 40.56 4.94
CA THR A 269 -21.61 40.67 4.39
C THR A 269 -20.82 39.41 4.72
N VAL A 270 -20.18 38.80 3.72
CA VAL A 270 -19.25 37.67 3.89
C VAL A 270 -17.87 38.10 3.43
N THR A 271 -16.84 37.81 4.20
CA THR A 271 -15.45 38.15 3.86
C THR A 271 -14.60 36.90 3.79
N PHE A 272 -13.98 36.67 2.63
CA PHE A 272 -12.90 35.70 2.48
C PHE A 272 -11.55 36.42 2.56
N THR A 273 -10.72 36.00 3.51
CA THR A 273 -9.34 36.50 3.68
C THR A 273 -8.35 35.41 3.28
N PRO A 274 -7.62 35.57 2.16
CA PRO A 274 -6.59 34.62 1.77
C PRO A 274 -5.49 34.52 2.85
N SER A 275 -5.04 33.31 3.15
CA SER A 275 -4.05 33.05 4.20
C SER A 275 -2.67 33.68 3.93
N ILE A 276 -2.33 33.81 2.65
CA ILE A 276 -1.06 34.32 2.15
C ILE A 276 -1.23 35.50 1.17
N GLY A 277 -2.44 36.06 1.08
CA GLY A 277 -2.82 37.01 0.03
C GLY A 277 -3.25 36.32 -1.28
N LEU A 278 -3.75 37.11 -2.23
CA LEU A 278 -4.01 36.68 -3.59
C LEU A 278 -2.67 36.51 -4.34
N PRO A 279 -2.56 35.51 -5.23
CA PRO A 279 -1.33 35.26 -5.99
C PRO A 279 -1.03 36.42 -6.95
N SER A 280 0.19 36.48 -7.48
CA SER A 280 0.49 37.35 -8.63
C SER A 280 -0.26 36.88 -9.87
N LYS A 281 -0.44 37.75 -10.88
CA LYS A 281 -1.06 37.36 -12.16
C LYS A 281 -0.20 36.44 -13.04
N GLY A 282 0.97 36.01 -12.54
CA GLY A 282 1.92 35.19 -13.28
C GLY A 282 2.78 35.99 -14.25
N SER A 283 3.76 35.30 -14.85
CA SER A 283 4.73 35.87 -15.79
C SER A 283 4.23 35.94 -17.24
N ASP A 284 3.21 35.15 -17.61
CA ASP A 284 2.60 35.17 -18.94
C ASP A 284 1.56 36.32 -19.06
N PRO A 285 1.85 37.37 -19.85
CA PRO A 285 0.91 38.47 -20.03
C PRO A 285 -0.29 38.13 -20.93
N LEU A 286 -0.23 37.05 -21.72
CA LEU A 286 -1.30 36.60 -22.62
C LEU A 286 -2.29 35.68 -21.91
N GLN A 287 -1.81 34.96 -20.90
CA GLN A 287 -2.58 34.02 -20.09
C GLN A 287 -2.36 34.33 -18.60
N PRO A 288 -2.85 35.48 -18.12
CA PRO A 288 -2.66 35.85 -16.73
C PRO A 288 -3.49 34.93 -15.83
N ARG A 289 -2.89 34.50 -14.73
CA ARG A 289 -3.56 33.74 -13.66
C ARG A 289 -4.82 34.46 -13.20
N ARG A 290 -5.86 33.68 -12.91
CA ARG A 290 -7.14 34.21 -12.42
C ARG A 290 -7.48 33.64 -11.06
N VAL A 291 -8.26 34.40 -10.31
CA VAL A 291 -8.96 33.90 -9.12
C VAL A 291 -10.44 33.87 -9.43
N ILE A 292 -11.03 32.70 -9.27
CA ILE A 292 -12.42 32.39 -9.61
C ILE A 292 -13.20 32.23 -8.31
N VAL A 293 -14.19 33.08 -8.12
CA VAL A 293 -15.17 32.93 -7.03
C VAL A 293 -16.44 32.35 -7.62
N THR A 294 -16.83 31.16 -7.16
CA THR A 294 -18.05 30.49 -7.63
C THR A 294 -19.13 30.62 -6.58
N ILE A 295 -20.23 31.28 -6.92
CA ILE A 295 -21.41 31.42 -6.06
C ILE A 295 -22.56 30.65 -6.71
N PRO A 296 -23.00 29.51 -6.15
CA PRO A 296 -24.06 28.70 -6.75
C PRO A 296 -25.46 29.26 -6.45
N ASN A 297 -26.46 28.85 -7.24
CA ASN A 297 -27.87 29.23 -7.04
C ASN A 297 -28.53 28.61 -5.79
N SER A 298 -27.81 27.71 -5.10
CA SER A 298 -28.23 27.08 -3.85
C SER A 298 -27.97 27.95 -2.62
N VAL A 299 -27.25 29.06 -2.76
CA VAL A 299 -27.19 30.12 -1.73
C VAL A 299 -28.57 30.76 -1.60
N ARG A 300 -29.07 30.88 -0.36
CA ARG A 300 -30.44 31.30 -0.06
C ARG A 300 -30.51 32.40 0.98
N ASP A 301 -31.56 33.22 0.86
CA ASP A 301 -31.97 34.10 1.96
C ASP A 301 -32.64 33.32 3.11
N LEU A 302 -32.98 34.02 4.20
CA LEU A 302 -33.70 33.43 5.34
C LEU A 302 -35.11 32.90 5.00
N ALA A 303 -35.73 33.39 3.91
CA ALA A 303 -37.04 32.95 3.44
C ALA A 303 -36.96 31.79 2.44
N GLY A 304 -35.75 31.40 2.03
CA GLY A 304 -35.46 30.31 1.12
C GLY A 304 -35.37 30.70 -0.37
N ASN A 305 -35.46 31.98 -0.73
CA ASN A 305 -35.31 32.40 -2.12
C ASN A 305 -33.84 32.23 -2.57
N SER A 306 -33.66 31.74 -3.80
CA SER A 306 -32.34 31.61 -4.42
C SER A 306 -31.84 32.94 -4.97
N LEU A 307 -30.52 33.12 -4.93
CA LEU A 307 -29.80 34.27 -5.48
C LEU A 307 -30.16 34.57 -6.96
N SER A 308 -30.26 35.86 -7.30
CA SER A 308 -30.63 36.33 -8.64
C SER A 308 -29.45 36.42 -9.61
N ASP A 309 -28.23 36.62 -9.11
CA ASP A 309 -26.99 36.90 -9.83
C ASP A 309 -25.89 35.87 -9.51
N PHE A 310 -26.27 34.61 -9.26
CA PHE A 310 -25.35 33.49 -9.08
C PHE A 310 -24.44 33.28 -10.32
N GLY A 311 -23.24 32.76 -10.11
CA GLY A 311 -22.32 32.45 -11.19
C GLY A 311 -20.85 32.52 -10.81
N LEU A 312 -20.02 32.79 -11.82
CA LEU A 312 -18.57 32.94 -11.71
C LEU A 312 -18.20 34.42 -11.67
N TYR A 313 -17.34 34.78 -10.73
CA TYR A 313 -16.72 36.09 -10.61
C TYR A 313 -15.22 35.93 -10.77
N ILE A 314 -14.65 36.64 -11.74
CA ILE A 314 -13.29 36.39 -12.21
C ILE A 314 -12.41 37.60 -11.93
N LEU A 315 -11.31 37.35 -11.21
CA LEU A 315 -10.35 38.35 -10.79
C LEU A 315 -9.01 38.10 -11.50
N THR A 316 -8.36 39.15 -11.97
CA THR A 316 -6.95 39.10 -12.39
C THR A 316 -6.13 39.89 -11.37
N PRO A 317 -5.27 39.23 -10.57
CA PRO A 317 -4.44 39.92 -9.59
C PRO A 317 -3.46 40.93 -10.20
N GLN A 318 -2.81 41.71 -9.34
CA GLN A 318 -1.71 42.58 -9.74
C GLN A 318 -0.48 41.75 -10.12
N ALA A 319 0.39 42.35 -10.94
CA ALA A 319 1.72 41.80 -11.17
C ALA A 319 2.61 42.06 -9.96
N VAL A 320 3.14 41.02 -9.33
CA VAL A 320 4.24 41.12 -8.38
C VAL A 320 5.48 40.52 -9.05
N ASN A 321 6.56 41.29 -9.08
CA ASN A 321 7.84 40.83 -9.60
C ASN A 321 8.76 40.55 -8.42
N TYR A 322 9.04 39.29 -8.15
CA TYR A 322 10.07 38.93 -7.20
C TYR A 322 11.44 38.84 -7.85
N THR A 323 12.47 39.12 -7.07
CA THR A 323 13.85 38.88 -7.49
C THR A 323 14.15 37.40 -7.43
N ALA A 324 14.86 36.89 -8.45
CA ALA A 324 15.38 35.53 -8.43
C ALA A 324 16.15 35.23 -7.13
N GLN A 325 15.87 34.08 -6.53
CA GLN A 325 16.52 33.56 -5.33
C GLN A 325 17.37 32.33 -5.66
N THR A 326 18.38 32.09 -4.83
CA THR A 326 19.17 30.85 -4.85
C THR A 326 18.57 29.86 -3.86
N LEU A 327 18.36 28.60 -4.29
CA LEU A 327 17.95 27.47 -3.43
C LEU A 327 19.12 26.48 -3.22
N PRO A 328 19.20 25.80 -2.05
CA PRO A 328 18.29 25.85 -0.88
C PRO A 328 18.50 27.04 0.07
N GLY A 329 19.36 27.99 -0.28
CA GLY A 329 19.58 29.21 0.48
C GLY A 329 20.42 30.19 -0.33
N PRO A 330 20.73 31.38 0.22
CA PRO A 330 21.36 32.46 -0.55
C PRO A 330 22.73 32.08 -1.15
N ASN A 331 23.40 31.07 -0.58
CA ASN A 331 24.69 30.56 -1.03
C ASN A 331 24.62 29.15 -1.65
N GLY A 332 23.42 28.60 -1.89
CA GLY A 332 23.25 27.20 -2.28
C GLY A 332 23.66 26.19 -1.20
N GLU A 333 23.80 24.93 -1.59
CA GLU A 333 24.25 23.82 -0.75
C GLU A 333 25.79 23.66 -0.84
N GLN A 334 26.44 23.70 0.31
CA GLN A 334 27.91 23.62 0.42
C GLN A 334 28.39 22.28 1.00
N PHE A 335 27.49 21.43 1.47
CA PHE A 335 27.73 20.15 2.15
C PHE A 335 28.63 20.29 3.38
N THR A 336 28.51 21.42 4.09
CA THR A 336 29.17 21.66 5.38
C THR A 336 28.26 21.33 6.57
N SER A 337 26.96 21.12 6.32
CA SER A 337 25.93 20.84 7.31
C SER A 337 25.01 19.72 6.82
N GLN A 338 24.41 18.98 7.77
CA GLN A 338 23.40 17.95 7.51
C GLN A 338 21.97 18.52 7.38
N ALA A 339 21.78 19.82 7.56
CA ALA A 339 20.44 20.43 7.68
C ALA A 339 19.54 20.22 6.45
N ASN A 340 20.13 20.01 5.27
CA ASN A 340 19.42 19.80 4.01
C ASN A 340 19.48 18.34 3.53
N ARG A 341 20.01 17.42 4.35
CA ARG A 341 20.10 15.99 4.04
C ARG A 341 18.79 15.29 4.38
N ASP A 342 18.19 14.63 3.41
CA ASP A 342 17.17 13.60 3.67
C ASP A 342 17.89 12.31 4.09
N GLY A 343 17.93 12.06 5.40
CA GLY A 343 18.67 10.93 5.98
C GLY A 343 18.16 9.57 5.49
N LEU A 344 16.83 9.42 5.42
CA LEU A 344 16.18 8.14 5.09
C LEU A 344 16.53 7.64 3.68
N ARG A 345 16.83 8.56 2.77
CA ARG A 345 17.05 8.28 1.34
C ARG A 345 18.48 8.58 0.88
N THR A 346 19.40 8.86 1.80
CA THR A 346 20.79 9.22 1.51
C THR A 346 21.78 8.21 2.09
N GLY A 347 22.46 7.46 1.21
CA GLY A 347 23.60 6.59 1.54
C GLY A 347 24.97 7.17 1.19
N ALA A 348 25.00 8.27 0.43
CA ALA A 348 26.21 9.04 0.16
C ALA A 348 26.66 9.84 1.39
N ASP A 349 27.95 10.13 1.48
CA ASP A 349 28.51 10.91 2.59
C ASP A 349 28.27 12.41 2.34
N TRP A 350 27.26 12.96 3.02
CA TRP A 350 26.85 14.37 2.97
C TRP A 350 27.81 15.30 3.73
N GLY A 351 29.12 15.18 3.50
CA GLY A 351 30.13 16.00 4.16
C GLY A 351 30.39 15.65 5.63
N VAL A 352 30.00 14.46 6.09
CA VAL A 352 30.31 13.95 7.43
C VAL A 352 31.81 13.63 7.53
N THR A 353 32.36 12.90 6.54
CA THR A 353 33.80 12.55 6.59
C THR A 353 34.69 13.66 6.05
N THR A 354 34.17 14.52 5.18
CA THR A 354 34.91 15.64 4.59
C THR A 354 33.98 16.83 4.42
N SER A 355 33.95 17.72 5.41
CA SER A 355 33.11 18.92 5.39
C SER A 355 33.33 19.73 4.10
N GLY A 356 32.24 20.21 3.50
CA GLY A 356 32.28 20.97 2.26
C GLY A 356 32.13 20.11 1.00
N ARG A 357 31.86 18.81 1.13
CA ARG A 357 31.86 17.86 0.00
C ARG A 357 30.86 16.72 0.20
N LEU A 358 29.96 16.55 -0.78
CA LEU A 358 29.19 15.32 -0.92
C LEU A 358 30.04 14.27 -1.63
N LYS A 359 30.24 13.10 -1.03
CA LYS A 359 31.07 12.01 -1.58
C LYS A 359 30.21 10.78 -1.88
N PRO A 360 30.57 9.98 -2.88
CA PRO A 360 29.92 8.69 -3.11
C PRO A 360 29.92 7.82 -1.84
N GLY A 361 28.83 7.07 -1.66
CA GLY A 361 28.72 6.07 -0.59
C GLY A 361 29.42 4.75 -0.95
N VAL A 362 29.23 3.73 -0.11
CA VAL A 362 29.78 2.38 -0.34
C VAL A 362 28.91 1.58 -1.33
N GLY A 363 27.63 1.88 -1.38
CA GLY A 363 26.63 1.30 -2.29
C GLY A 363 25.22 1.65 -1.80
N GLY A 364 24.22 0.84 -2.17
CA GLY A 364 22.84 0.95 -1.71
C GLY A 364 21.82 0.88 -2.86
N GLY A 365 22.26 0.86 -4.12
CA GLY A 365 21.33 0.86 -5.24
C GLY A 365 20.90 2.27 -5.66
N SER A 366 20.25 2.37 -6.80
CA SER A 366 19.80 3.64 -7.39
C SER A 366 18.63 4.27 -6.64
N GLY A 367 17.79 3.44 -6.03
CA GLY A 367 16.51 3.85 -5.44
C GLY A 367 15.39 4.07 -6.45
N ARG A 368 15.51 3.53 -7.68
CA ARG A 368 14.52 3.69 -8.76
C ARG A 368 13.11 3.14 -8.44
N LEU A 369 12.99 2.26 -7.46
CA LEU A 369 11.69 1.75 -6.98
C LEU A 369 11.09 2.61 -5.84
N GLY A 370 11.74 3.71 -5.46
CA GLY A 370 11.31 4.58 -4.37
C GLY A 370 11.23 3.90 -3.01
N ASP A 371 10.37 4.41 -2.14
CA ASP A 371 10.23 3.89 -0.78
C ASP A 371 9.34 2.64 -0.72
N LEU A 372 9.78 1.60 0.02
CA LEU A 372 8.93 0.48 0.39
C LEU A 372 8.56 0.54 1.87
N LYS A 373 7.27 0.64 2.16
CA LYS A 373 6.73 0.65 3.53
C LYS A 373 5.69 -0.46 3.72
N VAL A 374 6.02 -1.46 4.53
CA VAL A 374 5.12 -2.54 4.94
C VAL A 374 4.55 -2.20 6.31
N LEU A 375 3.24 -1.95 6.37
CA LEU A 375 2.56 -1.53 7.59
C LEU A 375 2.26 -2.72 8.53
N ALA A 376 1.99 -2.42 9.80
CA ALA A 376 1.58 -3.43 10.77
C ALA A 376 0.34 -4.20 10.31
N GLY A 377 0.39 -5.54 10.35
CA GLY A 377 -0.68 -6.43 9.89
C GLY A 377 -0.75 -6.64 8.37
N GLN A 378 0.09 -5.94 7.60
CA GLN A 378 0.19 -6.10 6.15
C GLN A 378 1.16 -7.23 5.78
N THR A 379 0.81 -8.04 4.78
CA THR A 379 1.76 -8.91 4.09
C THR A 379 1.95 -8.39 2.66
N VAL A 380 3.18 -8.01 2.31
CA VAL A 380 3.58 -7.68 0.94
C VAL A 380 4.40 -8.85 0.42
N THR A 381 4.00 -9.43 -0.71
CA THR A 381 4.75 -10.50 -1.38
C THR A 381 5.37 -9.92 -2.63
N LEU A 382 6.70 -10.03 -2.77
CA LEU A 382 7.43 -9.64 -3.97
C LEU A 382 7.94 -10.89 -4.70
N VAL A 383 7.78 -10.90 -6.01
CA VAL A 383 8.22 -12.02 -6.85
C VAL A 383 9.62 -11.77 -7.41
N THR A 384 10.54 -12.73 -7.29
CA THR A 384 11.97 -12.58 -7.63
C THR A 384 12.34 -13.10 -9.02
N SER A 385 11.45 -13.84 -9.65
CA SER A 385 11.59 -14.33 -11.01
C SER A 385 10.22 -14.54 -11.60
N ALA A 386 10.11 -14.54 -12.93
CA ALA A 386 8.88 -15.03 -13.55
C ALA A 386 8.51 -16.39 -12.93
N THR A 387 7.28 -16.52 -12.46
CA THR A 387 6.79 -17.79 -11.93
C THR A 387 6.54 -18.75 -13.09
N LYS A 388 6.41 -20.05 -12.78
CA LYS A 388 5.84 -21.00 -13.74
C LYS A 388 4.32 -20.87 -13.70
N ALA A 389 3.67 -20.82 -14.86
CA ALA A 389 2.22 -20.90 -14.90
C ALA A 389 1.76 -22.26 -14.35
N THR A 390 0.77 -22.27 -13.46
CA THR A 390 0.24 -23.50 -12.85
C THR A 390 -1.27 -23.61 -13.04
N GLY A 391 -1.79 -24.84 -12.98
CA GLY A 391 -3.22 -25.10 -13.00
C GLY A 391 -3.54 -26.47 -12.41
N THR A 392 -4.79 -26.66 -12.01
CA THR A 392 -5.25 -27.94 -11.47
C THR A 392 -6.55 -28.38 -12.14
N ILE A 393 -6.61 -29.66 -12.51
CA ILE A 393 -7.82 -30.33 -12.97
C ILE A 393 -8.31 -31.23 -11.85
N THR A 394 -9.47 -30.96 -11.27
CA THR A 394 -10.04 -31.79 -10.19
C THR A 394 -11.23 -32.60 -10.67
N ALA A 395 -11.11 -33.92 -10.57
CA ALA A 395 -12.22 -34.84 -10.82
C ALA A 395 -13.03 -35.06 -9.53
N SER A 396 -14.32 -34.71 -9.54
CA SER A 396 -15.23 -34.96 -8.41
C SER A 396 -15.63 -36.43 -8.26
N ALA A 397 -15.34 -37.25 -9.27
CA ALA A 397 -15.50 -38.69 -9.30
C ALA A 397 -14.47 -39.32 -10.24
N THR A 398 -14.32 -40.64 -10.20
CA THR A 398 -13.47 -41.38 -11.15
C THR A 398 -13.95 -41.12 -12.59
N PRO A 399 -13.05 -40.87 -13.56
CA PRO A 399 -13.40 -40.72 -14.98
C PRO A 399 -14.27 -41.89 -15.46
N ILE A 400 -15.35 -41.59 -16.19
CA ILE A 400 -16.19 -42.61 -16.83
C ILE A 400 -16.02 -42.58 -18.35
N ASP A 401 -16.49 -43.65 -19.00
CA ASP A 401 -16.55 -43.73 -20.46
C ASP A 401 -17.29 -42.56 -21.08
N GLY A 402 -16.61 -41.92 -22.03
CA GLY A 402 -17.08 -40.76 -22.76
C GLY A 402 -16.67 -39.42 -22.17
N ASP A 403 -16.06 -39.37 -20.97
CA ASP A 403 -15.52 -38.13 -20.44
C ASP A 403 -14.39 -37.64 -21.36
N GLN A 404 -14.25 -36.32 -21.52
CA GLN A 404 -13.33 -35.71 -22.46
C GLN A 404 -12.49 -34.61 -21.80
N ILE A 405 -11.17 -34.63 -22.01
CA ILE A 405 -10.25 -33.54 -21.65
C ILE A 405 -9.60 -33.02 -22.92
N GLN A 406 -9.56 -31.71 -23.13
CA GLN A 406 -8.90 -31.06 -24.25
C GLN A 406 -7.83 -30.12 -23.71
N ILE A 407 -6.62 -30.19 -24.24
CA ILE A 407 -5.48 -29.33 -23.91
C ILE A 407 -4.96 -28.72 -25.21
N GLY A 408 -4.80 -27.40 -25.26
CA GLY A 408 -4.32 -26.64 -26.43
C GLY A 408 -5.43 -26.13 -27.37
N VAL A 409 -5.03 -25.56 -28.51
CA VAL A 409 -5.97 -25.10 -29.55
C VAL A 409 -6.48 -26.27 -30.41
N SER A 410 -7.65 -26.10 -31.04
CA SER A 410 -8.53 -27.10 -31.71
C SER A 410 -7.94 -28.21 -32.62
N ALA A 411 -6.64 -28.22 -32.88
CA ALA A 411 -5.97 -29.22 -33.72
C ALA A 411 -5.76 -30.58 -33.04
N ILE A 412 -5.73 -30.62 -31.70
CA ILE A 412 -5.66 -31.84 -30.88
C ILE A 412 -7.09 -32.14 -30.43
N GLY A 413 -7.73 -33.17 -31.00
CA GLY A 413 -9.07 -33.58 -30.57
C GLY A 413 -9.13 -33.94 -29.08
N PRO A 414 -10.30 -33.88 -28.44
CA PRO A 414 -10.41 -34.17 -27.00
C PRO A 414 -9.97 -35.60 -26.67
N PHE A 415 -9.18 -35.76 -25.60
CA PHE A 415 -8.86 -37.03 -24.97
C PHE A 415 -10.13 -37.65 -24.41
N GLN A 416 -10.62 -38.74 -25.00
CA GLN A 416 -11.83 -39.43 -24.56
C GLN A 416 -11.50 -40.67 -23.73
N PHE A 417 -12.08 -40.78 -22.53
CA PHE A 417 -12.03 -42.00 -21.72
C PHE A 417 -12.93 -43.08 -22.35
N VAL A 418 -12.45 -44.32 -22.51
CA VAL A 418 -13.24 -45.44 -23.08
C VAL A 418 -12.88 -46.74 -22.36
N THR A 419 -13.85 -47.53 -21.90
CA THR A 419 -13.65 -48.84 -21.28
C THR A 419 -14.00 -49.93 -22.29
N GLY A 420 -13.02 -50.79 -22.58
CA GLY A 420 -13.23 -51.97 -23.40
C GLY A 420 -11.94 -52.59 -23.93
N VAL A 421 -11.70 -53.86 -23.59
CA VAL A 421 -10.55 -54.62 -24.07
C VAL A 421 -10.81 -55.07 -25.51
N ALA A 422 -10.11 -54.50 -26.49
CA ALA A 422 -9.93 -55.17 -27.78
C ALA A 422 -8.69 -56.07 -27.72
N THR A 423 -8.91 -57.37 -27.79
CA THR A 423 -7.85 -58.39 -27.85
C THR A 423 -7.04 -58.25 -29.14
N GLY A 424 -5.87 -57.60 -29.09
CA GLY A 424 -4.93 -57.49 -30.20
C GLY A 424 -3.55 -57.02 -29.75
N THR A 425 -2.50 -57.70 -30.21
CA THR A 425 -1.10 -57.62 -29.77
C THR A 425 -0.43 -56.23 -29.84
N PRO A 426 0.49 -55.90 -28.91
CA PRO A 426 1.20 -54.62 -28.90
C PRO A 426 2.39 -54.61 -29.88
N LEU A 427 2.46 -53.61 -30.76
CA LEU A 427 3.65 -53.30 -31.54
C LEU A 427 4.36 -52.11 -30.89
N LEU A 428 5.52 -52.37 -30.28
CA LEU A 428 6.45 -51.38 -29.74
C LEU A 428 7.34 -50.85 -30.86
N THR A 429 6.99 -49.71 -31.46
CA THR A 429 7.96 -48.83 -32.13
C THR A 429 7.54 -47.37 -31.95
N PRO A 430 8.43 -46.47 -31.52
CA PRO A 430 8.10 -45.07 -31.25
C PRO A 430 8.00 -44.27 -32.56
N PRO A 431 6.88 -43.58 -32.87
CA PRO A 431 6.81 -42.74 -34.05
C PRO A 431 6.95 -41.26 -33.69
N GLY A 432 7.75 -40.56 -34.50
CA GLY A 432 7.82 -39.11 -34.53
C GLY A 432 6.52 -38.44 -35.02
N THR A 433 6.35 -37.21 -34.55
CA THR A 433 5.72 -36.05 -35.22
C THR A 433 4.30 -36.11 -35.79
N ALA A 434 3.49 -37.15 -35.56
CA ALA A 434 2.11 -37.17 -36.08
C ALA A 434 1.07 -37.62 -35.04
N ILE A 435 0.62 -36.67 -34.22
CA ILE A 435 -0.42 -36.86 -33.21
C ILE A 435 -1.80 -37.15 -33.84
N GLN A 436 -2.08 -36.74 -35.08
CA GLN A 436 -3.40 -36.99 -35.69
C GLN A 436 -3.70 -38.46 -36.07
N ASN A 437 -2.70 -39.30 -36.35
CA ASN A 437 -2.97 -40.65 -36.87
C ASN A 437 -2.98 -41.76 -35.80
N HIS A 438 -2.66 -41.45 -34.54
CA HIS A 438 -2.69 -42.46 -33.47
C HIS A 438 -4.04 -42.57 -32.74
N PHE A 439 -4.88 -41.53 -32.79
CA PHE A 439 -6.14 -41.47 -32.04
C PHE A 439 -7.34 -42.11 -32.75
N GLN A 440 -7.30 -42.32 -34.07
CA GLN A 440 -8.46 -42.86 -34.80
C GLN A 440 -8.61 -44.39 -34.73
N ASN A 441 -7.61 -45.15 -34.25
CA ASN A 441 -7.64 -46.62 -34.37
C ASN A 441 -7.15 -47.42 -33.15
N LYS A 442 -6.96 -46.82 -31.97
CA LYS A 442 -6.66 -47.59 -30.75
C LYS A 442 -7.45 -47.08 -29.55
N ILE A 443 -8.33 -47.94 -29.07
CA ILE A 443 -9.12 -47.78 -27.85
C ILE A 443 -8.21 -48.15 -26.69
N TYR A 444 -7.91 -47.19 -25.82
CA TYR A 444 -7.21 -47.42 -24.56
C TYR A 444 -8.12 -46.98 -23.42
N SER A 445 -8.28 -47.84 -22.41
CA SER A 445 -8.82 -47.45 -21.11
C SER A 445 -7.72 -46.68 -20.38
N TYR A 446 -7.92 -45.38 -20.15
CA TYR A 446 -6.96 -44.55 -19.41
C TYR A 446 -7.48 -44.23 -18.01
N SER A 447 -6.71 -44.58 -16.99
CA SER A 447 -6.77 -43.95 -15.67
C SER A 447 -6.21 -42.53 -15.74
N LEU A 448 -6.55 -41.67 -14.77
CA LEU A 448 -5.96 -40.33 -14.62
C LEU A 448 -4.42 -40.37 -14.62
N LEU A 449 -3.83 -41.44 -14.06
CA LEU A 449 -2.38 -41.66 -14.05
C LEU A 449 -1.81 -41.99 -15.43
N GLU A 450 -2.49 -42.83 -16.22
CA GLU A 450 -2.05 -43.12 -17.59
C GLU A 450 -2.15 -41.88 -18.48
N LEU A 451 -3.14 -41.01 -18.23
CA LEU A 451 -3.21 -39.70 -18.85
C LEU A 451 -2.02 -38.82 -18.46
N VAL A 452 -1.67 -38.71 -17.17
CA VAL A 452 -0.49 -37.95 -16.71
C VAL A 452 0.81 -38.47 -17.34
N ASN A 453 1.02 -39.79 -17.35
CA ASN A 453 2.18 -40.42 -17.97
C ASN A 453 2.25 -40.15 -19.48
N PHE A 454 1.10 -40.19 -20.15
CA PHE A 454 1.00 -39.87 -21.56
C PHE A 454 1.34 -38.39 -21.83
N LEU A 455 0.79 -37.46 -21.04
CA LEU A 455 1.03 -36.03 -21.18
C LEU A 455 2.52 -35.68 -20.98
N ASN A 456 3.16 -36.26 -19.96
CA ASN A 456 4.60 -36.08 -19.73
C ASN A 456 5.49 -36.71 -20.82
N ALA A 457 5.04 -37.78 -21.48
CA ALA A 457 5.74 -38.41 -22.59
C ALA A 457 5.44 -37.77 -23.96
N SER A 458 4.51 -36.81 -24.01
CA SER A 458 4.10 -36.15 -25.25
C SER A 458 5.26 -35.35 -25.85
N ALA A 459 5.43 -35.47 -27.17
CA ALA A 459 6.34 -34.63 -27.95
C ALA A 459 5.65 -33.41 -28.57
N ASP A 460 4.36 -33.20 -28.27
CA ASP A 460 3.60 -32.06 -28.75
C ASP A 460 4.17 -30.76 -28.18
N PRO A 461 4.47 -29.74 -29.00
CA PRO A 461 5.06 -28.50 -28.52
C PRO A 461 4.16 -27.71 -27.56
N GLU A 462 2.84 -27.88 -27.54
CA GLU A 462 1.92 -27.24 -26.58
C GLU A 462 1.80 -28.05 -25.28
N VAL A 463 1.75 -29.39 -25.37
CA VAL A 463 1.65 -30.26 -24.18
C VAL A 463 3.00 -30.39 -23.47
N ALA A 464 4.09 -30.53 -24.23
CA ALA A 464 5.44 -30.74 -23.72
C ALA A 464 6.03 -29.50 -23.05
N GLN A 465 5.35 -28.34 -23.12
CA GLN A 465 5.71 -27.14 -22.36
C GLN A 465 5.38 -27.26 -20.87
N CYS A 466 4.61 -28.26 -20.44
CA CYS A 466 4.26 -28.47 -19.04
C CYS A 466 4.74 -29.82 -18.49
N THR A 467 4.92 -29.88 -17.19
CA THR A 467 4.93 -31.10 -16.38
C THR A 467 3.55 -31.34 -15.80
N TYR A 468 3.18 -32.61 -15.70
CA TYR A 468 1.89 -33.04 -15.18
C TYR A 468 2.14 -34.00 -14.01
N SER A 469 1.44 -33.84 -12.91
CA SER A 469 1.52 -34.76 -11.78
C SER A 469 0.13 -35.07 -11.23
N LEU A 470 -0.06 -36.28 -10.71
CA LEU A 470 -1.29 -36.65 -10.05
C LEU A 470 -1.20 -36.32 -8.56
N VAL A 471 -2.20 -35.62 -8.03
CA VAL A 471 -2.33 -35.25 -6.62
C VAL A 471 -3.58 -35.94 -6.07
N ASP A 472 -3.44 -36.61 -4.92
CA ASP A 472 -4.53 -37.29 -4.18
C ASP A 472 -5.39 -38.28 -4.99
N GLY A 473 -4.89 -38.75 -6.14
CA GLY A 473 -5.55 -39.74 -7.00
C GLY A 473 -6.73 -39.21 -7.84
N ASN A 474 -7.12 -37.95 -7.67
CA ASN A 474 -8.24 -37.33 -8.41
C ASN A 474 -7.95 -35.93 -8.97
N GLN A 475 -6.73 -35.41 -8.77
CA GLN A 475 -6.32 -34.11 -9.29
C GLN A 475 -5.11 -34.24 -10.21
N ILE A 476 -5.11 -33.53 -11.33
CA ILE A 476 -3.91 -33.34 -12.16
C ILE A 476 -3.39 -31.93 -11.90
N PHE A 477 -2.21 -31.83 -11.31
CA PHE A 477 -1.46 -30.58 -11.22
C PHE A 477 -0.64 -30.40 -12.50
N ILE A 478 -0.67 -29.19 -13.03
CA ILE A 478 -0.03 -28.80 -14.28
C ILE A 478 0.89 -27.63 -13.97
N GLU A 479 2.15 -27.73 -14.37
CA GLU A 479 3.16 -26.69 -14.17
C GLU A 479 3.90 -26.45 -15.49
N ALA A 480 4.07 -25.20 -15.91
CA ALA A 480 4.93 -24.87 -17.05
C ALA A 480 6.40 -25.25 -16.76
N LYS A 481 7.08 -25.89 -17.71
CA LYS A 481 8.51 -26.22 -17.62
C LYS A 481 9.39 -24.97 -17.62
N THR A 482 8.91 -23.90 -18.24
CA THR A 482 9.64 -22.64 -18.39
C THR A 482 8.87 -21.53 -17.67
N ALA A 483 9.51 -20.97 -16.65
CA ALA A 483 9.11 -19.71 -16.03
C ALA A 483 8.93 -18.61 -17.09
N GLY A 484 7.95 -17.72 -16.94
CA GLY A 484 7.68 -16.68 -17.95
C GLY A 484 6.77 -17.12 -19.11
N THR A 485 6.31 -18.37 -19.11
CA THR A 485 5.31 -18.83 -20.09
C THR A 485 3.92 -18.38 -19.64
N ALA A 486 3.34 -17.40 -20.32
CA ALA A 486 2.01 -16.86 -20.00
C ALA A 486 0.95 -17.97 -19.93
N GLY A 487 0.21 -18.04 -18.82
CA GLY A 487 -0.69 -19.17 -18.56
C GLY A 487 -1.90 -19.29 -19.50
N ASN A 488 -2.22 -18.24 -20.26
CA ASN A 488 -3.20 -18.22 -21.35
C ASN A 488 -2.70 -18.87 -22.66
N ALA A 489 -1.43 -19.30 -22.75
CA ALA A 489 -0.91 -20.02 -23.92
C ALA A 489 -1.44 -21.46 -24.04
N ILE A 490 -2.01 -22.04 -22.98
CA ILE A 490 -2.47 -23.44 -22.93
C ILE A 490 -3.94 -23.46 -22.48
N ALA A 491 -4.87 -23.63 -23.43
CA ALA A 491 -6.30 -23.74 -23.16
C ALA A 491 -6.65 -25.14 -22.64
N ILE A 492 -7.43 -25.25 -21.56
CA ILE A 492 -7.88 -26.55 -21.03
C ILE A 492 -9.41 -26.56 -20.97
N ALA A 493 -10.03 -27.54 -21.61
CA ALA A 493 -11.48 -27.75 -21.55
C ALA A 493 -11.78 -29.19 -21.09
N VAL A 494 -12.83 -29.35 -20.29
CA VAL A 494 -13.29 -30.66 -19.84
C VAL A 494 -14.77 -30.79 -20.16
N THR A 495 -15.16 -31.88 -20.81
CA THR A 495 -16.54 -32.16 -21.22
C THR A 495 -16.96 -33.52 -20.65
N PRO A 496 -17.92 -33.58 -19.70
CA PRO A 496 -18.37 -34.84 -19.13
C PRO A 496 -19.31 -35.61 -20.07
N ALA A 497 -19.28 -36.95 -20.00
CA ALA A 497 -20.05 -37.84 -20.90
C ALA A 497 -21.58 -37.74 -20.74
N THR A 498 -22.06 -37.47 -19.52
CA THR A 498 -23.48 -37.66 -19.14
C THR A 498 -24.09 -36.51 -18.33
N GLY A 499 -23.40 -35.37 -18.19
CA GLY A 499 -23.90 -34.19 -17.49
C GLY A 499 -24.01 -34.33 -15.95
N THR A 500 -23.71 -35.49 -15.38
CA THR A 500 -23.78 -35.77 -13.93
C THR A 500 -22.43 -35.88 -13.22
N ASN A 501 -21.32 -36.01 -13.96
CA ASN A 501 -19.96 -35.94 -13.41
C ASN A 501 -19.42 -34.52 -13.61
N VAL A 502 -19.25 -33.74 -12.54
CA VAL A 502 -18.73 -32.38 -12.65
C VAL A 502 -17.22 -32.44 -12.45
N TRP A 503 -16.47 -32.61 -13.53
CA TRP A 503 -15.05 -32.24 -13.50
C TRP A 503 -14.99 -30.73 -13.27
N THR A 504 -14.40 -30.32 -12.15
CA THR A 504 -14.26 -28.91 -11.81
C THR A 504 -12.85 -28.50 -12.17
N LEU A 505 -12.74 -27.70 -13.22
CA LEU A 505 -11.50 -27.04 -13.57
C LEU A 505 -11.33 -25.83 -12.64
N SER A 506 -10.26 -25.77 -11.85
CA SER A 506 -9.96 -24.55 -11.11
C SER A 506 -9.32 -23.53 -12.07
N GLY A 507 -10.15 -22.87 -12.89
CA GLY A 507 -9.71 -21.89 -13.90
C GLY A 507 -9.40 -22.50 -15.27
N ALA A 508 -10.04 -21.99 -16.33
CA ALA A 508 -9.93 -22.42 -17.75
C ALA A 508 -8.54 -22.27 -18.40
N THR A 509 -7.55 -21.82 -17.63
CA THR A 509 -6.25 -21.34 -18.07
C THR A 509 -5.25 -21.64 -16.96
N LEU A 510 -4.00 -21.96 -17.31
CA LEU A 510 -2.94 -21.87 -16.32
C LEU A 510 -2.92 -20.43 -15.82
N SER A 511 -2.83 -20.24 -14.51
CA SER A 511 -2.66 -18.92 -13.89
C SER A 511 -1.19 -18.68 -13.60
N GLY A 512 -0.73 -17.44 -13.80
CA GLY A 512 0.66 -17.03 -13.61
C GLY A 512 1.50 -17.15 -14.88
N GLY A 513 2.82 -17.07 -14.72
CA GLY A 513 3.75 -17.19 -15.83
C GLY A 513 4.07 -15.89 -16.57
N THR A 514 3.48 -14.75 -16.19
CA THR A 514 3.96 -13.41 -16.60
C THR A 514 4.31 -12.57 -15.37
N ASP A 515 4.50 -13.24 -14.22
CA ASP A 515 4.58 -12.60 -12.93
C ASP A 515 6.02 -12.13 -12.68
N PHE A 516 6.45 -11.12 -13.43
CA PHE A 516 7.45 -10.20 -12.92
C PHE A 516 6.76 -9.27 -11.92
N GLU A 517 7.52 -8.80 -10.93
CA GLU A 517 6.97 -7.80 -10.01
C GLU A 517 6.87 -6.46 -10.74
N THR A 518 5.65 -6.03 -11.06
CA THR A 518 5.40 -4.75 -11.71
C THR A 518 5.15 -3.67 -10.67
N PHE A 519 6.04 -2.68 -10.65
CA PHE A 519 5.86 -1.48 -9.86
C PHE A 519 5.20 -0.39 -10.70
N ALA A 520 3.91 -0.17 -10.45
CA ALA A 520 3.11 0.77 -11.21
C ALA A 520 3.63 2.21 -11.07
N ALA A 521 3.72 2.90 -12.19
CA ALA A 521 4.14 4.31 -12.31
C ALA A 521 3.50 5.28 -11.31
N GLY A 522 2.23 5.08 -10.95
CA GLY A 522 1.48 5.92 -10.00
C GLY A 522 1.77 5.64 -8.52
N ASN A 523 2.35 4.48 -8.21
CA ASN A 523 2.78 4.11 -6.85
C ASN A 523 4.29 4.37 -6.64
N LEU A 524 5.04 4.52 -7.73
CA LEU A 524 6.46 4.86 -7.75
C LEU A 524 6.66 6.38 -7.77
N VAL A 525 6.34 7.00 -6.65
CA VAL A 525 6.60 8.41 -6.31
C VAL A 525 8.09 8.79 -6.46
N ASP A 526 9.01 7.82 -6.55
CA ASP A 526 10.44 8.06 -6.79
C ASP A 526 11.06 7.25 -7.96
N ASN A 527 10.35 7.08 -9.09
CA ASN A 527 11.01 6.52 -10.28
C ASN A 527 12.04 7.52 -10.85
N PHE A 528 13.33 7.26 -10.60
CA PHE A 528 14.47 8.05 -11.09
C PHE A 528 14.81 7.84 -12.57
N ASP A 529 14.18 6.83 -13.20
CA ASP A 529 14.54 6.25 -14.50
C ASP A 529 13.86 6.95 -15.70
N TYR A 530 12.84 7.79 -15.47
CA TYR A 530 12.00 8.27 -16.57
C TYR A 530 12.21 9.76 -16.92
N ASP A 531 12.73 10.02 -18.13
CA ASP A 531 12.70 11.35 -18.75
C ASP A 531 11.29 11.61 -19.32
N VAL A 532 10.43 12.19 -18.49
CA VAL A 532 9.09 12.59 -18.95
C VAL A 532 9.21 13.91 -19.69
N THR A 533 8.61 13.97 -20.87
CA THR A 533 8.03 15.25 -21.33
C THR A 533 6.79 15.54 -20.47
N PRO A 534 6.49 16.80 -20.18
CA PRO A 534 5.28 17.20 -19.45
C PRO A 534 4.04 16.57 -20.12
N GLY A 535 3.28 15.76 -19.35
CA GLY A 535 2.14 14.98 -19.85
C GLY A 535 2.41 13.52 -20.25
N GLY A 536 3.66 13.03 -20.17
CA GLY A 536 3.95 11.61 -20.30
C GLY A 536 3.62 10.83 -19.01
N SER A 537 3.15 9.60 -19.14
CA SER A 537 3.00 8.69 -17.99
C SER A 537 4.35 8.03 -17.68
N PRO A 538 4.76 7.93 -16.39
CA PRO A 538 5.92 7.10 -16.05
C PRO A 538 5.69 5.67 -16.53
N ILE A 539 6.78 4.96 -16.85
CA ILE A 539 6.71 3.55 -17.21
C ILE A 539 6.65 2.69 -15.96
N ASP A 540 5.90 1.59 -16.05
CA ASP A 540 5.95 0.54 -15.04
C ASP A 540 7.33 -0.12 -15.06
N ILE A 541 7.86 -0.46 -13.89
CA ILE A 541 9.13 -1.19 -13.77
C ILE A 541 8.82 -2.64 -13.44
N ASP A 542 9.27 -3.54 -14.31
CA ASP A 542 9.16 -4.98 -14.13
C ASP A 542 10.46 -5.54 -13.55
N VAL A 543 10.37 -6.27 -12.45
CA VAL A 543 11.50 -6.97 -11.82
C VAL A 543 11.36 -8.48 -12.05
N ASP A 544 12.29 -9.07 -12.81
CA ASP A 544 12.33 -10.50 -13.14
C ASP A 544 13.67 -11.18 -12.76
N ASP A 545 14.66 -10.41 -12.35
CA ASP A 545 16.01 -10.86 -11.98
C ASP A 545 16.23 -10.95 -10.45
N GLY A 546 15.22 -10.54 -9.68
CA GLY A 546 15.23 -10.53 -8.21
C GLY A 546 15.96 -9.34 -7.61
N VAL A 547 16.30 -8.29 -8.39
CA VAL A 547 16.98 -7.08 -7.92
C VAL A 547 15.97 -5.97 -7.65
N PHE A 548 15.84 -5.59 -6.38
CA PHE A 548 14.96 -4.52 -5.93
C PHE A 548 15.78 -3.32 -5.44
N GLU A 549 15.59 -2.14 -6.02
CA GLU A 549 16.38 -0.94 -5.73
C GLU A 549 15.50 0.17 -5.11
N PHE A 550 15.39 0.20 -3.79
CA PHE A 550 14.57 1.15 -3.04
C PHE A 550 15.36 2.38 -2.57
N ALA A 551 14.69 3.51 -2.42
CA ALA A 551 15.25 4.71 -1.79
C ALA A 551 15.35 4.52 -0.27
N SER A 552 14.30 3.99 0.36
CA SER A 552 14.26 3.54 1.76
C SER A 552 13.40 2.28 1.92
N LEU A 553 13.62 1.53 3.00
CA LEU A 553 12.84 0.33 3.33
C LEU A 553 12.38 0.36 4.79
N THR A 554 11.08 0.22 5.03
CA THR A 554 10.51 0.08 6.37
C THR A 554 9.57 -1.11 6.43
N VAL A 555 9.82 -2.06 7.34
CA VAL A 555 8.90 -3.14 7.69
C VAL A 555 8.49 -2.95 9.15
N GLN A 556 7.28 -2.45 9.38
CA GLN A 556 6.78 -2.17 10.73
C GLN A 556 6.54 -3.45 11.54
N SER A 557 6.51 -3.32 12.86
CA SER A 557 6.18 -4.43 13.76
C SER A 557 4.82 -5.05 13.37
N GLY A 558 4.79 -6.38 13.23
CA GLY A 558 3.63 -7.12 12.75
C GLY A 558 3.38 -7.08 11.23
N GLY A 559 4.18 -6.35 10.46
CA GLY A 559 4.21 -6.42 8.99
C GLY A 559 5.08 -7.58 8.50
N THR A 560 4.77 -8.13 7.32
CA THR A 560 5.57 -9.20 6.68
C THR A 560 5.91 -8.84 5.24
N LEU A 561 7.20 -8.82 4.91
CA LEU A 561 7.71 -8.76 3.55
C LEU A 561 8.14 -10.17 3.13
N ARG A 562 7.40 -10.79 2.22
CA ARG A 562 7.65 -12.15 1.74
C ARG A 562 8.25 -12.11 0.34
N PHE A 563 9.25 -12.94 0.08
CA PHE A 563 9.75 -13.15 -1.29
C PHE A 563 9.43 -14.57 -1.76
N VAL A 564 9.10 -14.70 -3.05
CA VAL A 564 8.83 -15.98 -3.74
C VAL A 564 9.47 -15.95 -5.13
N GLY A 565 9.82 -17.12 -5.69
CA GLY A 565 10.46 -17.23 -7.01
C GLY A 565 11.78 -18.00 -6.95
N ASP A 566 12.44 -18.18 -8.09
CA ASP A 566 13.64 -19.03 -8.21
C ASP A 566 14.93 -18.24 -7.96
N ASN A 567 14.91 -16.91 -8.15
CA ASN A 567 16.08 -16.06 -7.95
C ASN A 567 16.21 -15.63 -6.47
N ALA A 568 17.46 -15.48 -6.02
CA ALA A 568 17.73 -14.92 -4.70
C ALA A 568 17.38 -13.41 -4.68
N PRO A 569 16.46 -12.93 -3.83
CA PRO A 569 16.18 -11.52 -3.69
C PRO A 569 17.43 -10.73 -3.29
N ARG A 570 17.68 -9.66 -4.03
CA ARG A 570 18.74 -8.68 -3.80
C ARG A 570 18.09 -7.32 -3.57
N VAL A 571 17.92 -6.98 -2.31
CA VAL A 571 17.28 -5.75 -1.87
C VAL A 571 18.37 -4.71 -1.62
N LEU A 572 18.46 -3.73 -2.50
CA LEU A 572 19.39 -2.62 -2.45
C LEU A 572 18.62 -1.37 -2.02
N VAL A 573 18.97 -0.80 -0.88
CA VAL A 573 18.34 0.37 -0.28
C VAL A 573 19.33 1.53 -0.25
N ARG A 574 19.02 2.62 -0.95
CA ARG A 574 19.95 3.74 -1.12
C ARG A 574 20.28 4.40 0.21
N GLY A 575 19.28 4.65 1.05
CA GLY A 575 19.46 5.21 2.39
C GLY A 575 19.33 4.15 3.48
N ASP A 576 18.26 4.27 4.27
CA ASP A 576 18.03 3.47 5.48
C ASP A 576 17.06 2.31 5.28
N ALA A 577 17.36 1.19 5.94
CA ALA A 577 16.48 0.03 6.07
C ALA A 577 16.13 -0.24 7.55
N SER A 578 14.84 -0.15 7.91
CA SER A 578 14.34 -0.43 9.27
C SER A 578 13.39 -1.62 9.26
N ILE A 579 13.83 -2.73 9.86
CA ILE A 579 13.09 -4.00 9.90
C ILE A 579 12.65 -4.28 11.34
N GLN A 580 11.39 -4.02 11.64
CA GLN A 580 10.74 -4.30 12.93
C GLN A 580 9.78 -5.49 12.84
N GLY A 581 9.26 -5.80 11.65
CA GLY A 581 8.43 -6.96 11.37
C GLY A 581 9.23 -8.16 10.85
N THR A 582 8.65 -8.91 9.91
CA THR A 582 9.27 -10.12 9.36
C THR A 582 9.65 -9.94 7.90
N ILE A 583 10.87 -10.34 7.53
CA ILE A 583 11.21 -10.68 6.14
C ILE A 583 11.17 -12.22 6.04
N ASP A 584 10.34 -12.76 5.17
CA ASP A 584 10.15 -14.21 5.01
C ASP A 584 10.68 -14.70 3.66
N ILE A 585 11.68 -15.57 3.73
CA ILE A 585 12.29 -16.31 2.62
C ILE A 585 12.37 -17.80 2.95
N SER A 586 11.56 -18.31 3.88
CA SER A 586 11.66 -19.69 4.38
C SER A 586 11.16 -20.74 3.37
N GLY A 587 11.65 -21.97 3.53
CA GLY A 587 11.19 -23.13 2.76
C GLY A 587 9.87 -23.69 3.29
N ALA A 588 9.05 -24.26 2.41
CA ALA A 588 7.75 -24.79 2.79
C ALA A 588 7.89 -26.06 3.63
N SER A 589 7.21 -26.06 4.79
CA SER A 589 7.05 -27.25 5.63
C SER A 589 5.90 -28.12 5.13
N LEU A 590 6.08 -29.42 5.19
CA LEU A 590 5.04 -30.38 4.86
C LEU A 590 4.26 -30.81 6.11
N GLY A 591 2.96 -31.01 5.89
CA GLY A 591 2.07 -31.58 6.90
C GLY A 591 2.13 -33.12 6.92
N SER A 592 1.14 -33.70 7.58
CA SER A 592 1.00 -35.15 7.66
C SER A 592 0.56 -35.78 6.33
N HIS A 593 1.06 -36.99 6.03
CA HIS A 593 0.73 -37.80 4.85
C HIS A 593 -0.04 -39.08 5.23
N PRO A 594 -1.18 -39.41 4.56
CA PRO A 594 -1.85 -40.69 4.72
C PRO A 594 -1.07 -41.83 4.06
N SER A 595 -0.99 -42.98 4.73
CA SER A 595 -0.22 -44.13 4.25
C SER A 595 -0.91 -44.92 3.12
N ASP A 596 -2.22 -44.74 2.94
CA ASP A 596 -3.02 -45.47 1.96
C ASP A 596 -3.21 -44.71 0.63
N SER A 597 -2.67 -43.50 0.50
CA SER A 597 -2.62 -42.77 -0.77
C SER A 597 -1.91 -43.59 -1.84
N GLY A 598 -2.44 -43.61 -3.07
CA GLY A 598 -1.74 -44.27 -4.19
C GLY A 598 -0.37 -43.64 -4.47
N HIS A 599 -0.24 -42.34 -4.22
CA HIS A 599 0.97 -41.57 -4.46
C HIS A 599 1.65 -41.13 -3.18
N GLY A 600 2.98 -41.01 -3.24
CA GLY A 600 3.74 -40.35 -2.18
C GLY A 600 3.40 -38.85 -2.11
N GLN A 601 3.63 -38.26 -0.94
CA GLN A 601 3.43 -36.82 -0.76
C GLN A 601 4.42 -36.04 -1.63
N LEU A 602 3.97 -34.97 -2.28
CA LEU A 602 4.86 -34.04 -2.96
C LEU A 602 5.82 -33.37 -1.97
N GLY A 603 7.05 -33.10 -2.43
CA GLY A 603 8.03 -32.35 -1.66
C GLY A 603 7.62 -30.91 -1.40
N GLY A 604 8.13 -30.32 -0.32
CA GLY A 604 7.90 -28.91 0.01
C GLY A 604 8.64 -27.99 -0.96
N VAL A 605 7.98 -26.91 -1.40
CA VAL A 605 8.59 -25.89 -2.25
C VAL A 605 9.73 -25.18 -1.50
N GLY A 606 10.87 -24.97 -2.16
CA GLY A 606 11.97 -24.18 -1.62
C GLY A 606 11.61 -22.71 -1.42
N GLY A 607 12.30 -22.03 -0.51
CA GLY A 607 12.31 -20.56 -0.48
C GLY A 607 13.01 -20.01 -1.73
N PRO A 608 13.11 -18.68 -1.89
CA PRO A 608 13.77 -18.10 -3.06
C PRO A 608 15.21 -18.57 -3.26
N SER A 609 15.51 -19.17 -4.42
CA SER A 609 16.78 -19.87 -4.68
C SER A 609 17.07 -21.06 -3.76
N GLY A 610 16.08 -21.60 -3.06
CA GLY A 610 16.16 -22.83 -2.27
C GLY A 610 15.79 -24.06 -3.10
N GLY A 611 16.30 -25.23 -2.70
CA GLY A 611 15.92 -26.50 -3.34
C GLY A 611 14.59 -27.04 -2.86
N ASN A 612 13.76 -27.53 -3.78
CA ASN A 612 12.54 -28.26 -3.42
C ASN A 612 12.84 -29.56 -2.67
N GLY A 613 11.94 -29.97 -1.78
CA GLY A 613 11.99 -31.28 -1.15
C GLY A 613 11.71 -32.41 -2.13
N GLY A 614 12.18 -33.61 -1.82
CA GLY A 614 11.95 -34.80 -2.62
C GLY A 614 10.57 -35.41 -2.38
N ASN A 615 9.93 -35.90 -3.44
CA ASN A 615 8.64 -36.59 -3.34
C ASN A 615 8.79 -37.92 -2.59
N GLY A 616 7.80 -38.26 -1.76
CA GLY A 616 7.71 -39.57 -1.13
C GLY A 616 7.47 -40.70 -2.13
N GLY A 617 7.78 -41.93 -1.73
CA GLY A 617 7.53 -43.13 -2.51
C GLY A 617 6.03 -43.44 -2.64
N ASP A 618 5.63 -43.79 -3.85
CA ASP A 618 4.29 -44.26 -4.22
C ASP A 618 4.01 -45.67 -3.72
N ARG A 619 2.73 -46.05 -3.67
CA ARG A 619 2.30 -47.43 -3.45
C ARG A 619 2.71 -48.34 -4.60
N TYR A 620 3.08 -49.58 -4.26
CA TYR A 620 3.64 -50.52 -5.24
C TYR A 620 2.58 -50.87 -6.31
N ASN A 621 3.01 -50.94 -7.58
CA ASN A 621 2.10 -51.24 -8.67
C ASN A 621 1.66 -52.70 -8.69
N GLN A 622 0.38 -52.97 -8.37
CA GLN A 622 -0.17 -54.32 -8.36
C GLN A 622 -0.95 -54.71 -9.63
N SER A 623 -0.80 -53.99 -10.76
CA SER A 623 -1.61 -54.17 -11.99
C SER A 623 -1.61 -55.57 -12.62
N GLY A 624 -0.65 -56.45 -12.28
CA GLY A 624 -0.59 -57.84 -12.74
C GLY A 624 -0.73 -58.90 -11.63
N SER A 625 -1.12 -58.49 -10.43
CA SER A 625 -1.07 -59.33 -9.22
C SER A 625 -2.46 -59.75 -8.74
N LEU A 626 -2.57 -60.97 -8.22
CA LEU A 626 -3.74 -61.40 -7.43
C LEU A 626 -3.89 -60.61 -6.11
N LEU A 627 -2.88 -59.79 -5.77
CA LEU A 627 -2.92 -58.82 -4.68
C LEU A 627 -3.66 -57.52 -5.05
N ALA A 628 -4.17 -57.33 -6.27
CA ALA A 628 -5.00 -56.15 -6.64
C ALA A 628 -6.48 -56.46 -6.87
N THR A 629 -6.86 -57.73 -7.00
CA THR A 629 -8.20 -58.12 -7.43
C THR A 629 -9.13 -58.34 -6.25
N ASN A 630 -10.06 -57.41 -6.02
CA ASN A 630 -11.41 -57.78 -5.59
C ASN A 630 -12.24 -58.36 -6.76
N ASP A 631 -11.71 -58.32 -7.99
CA ASP A 631 -12.31 -58.94 -9.17
C ASP A 631 -12.09 -60.45 -9.15
N LEU A 632 -13.06 -61.16 -8.60
CA LEU A 632 -13.26 -62.57 -8.91
C LEU A 632 -13.44 -62.72 -10.43
N PRO A 633 -12.74 -63.66 -11.10
CA PRO A 633 -13.12 -64.04 -12.45
C PRO A 633 -14.59 -64.48 -12.42
N ALA A 634 -15.43 -63.92 -13.28
CA ALA A 634 -16.80 -64.38 -13.46
C ALA A 634 -16.77 -65.89 -13.81
N GLY A 635 -17.01 -66.75 -12.80
CA GLY A 635 -17.03 -68.21 -12.92
C GLY A 635 -15.91 -69.01 -12.24
N GLY A 636 -14.99 -68.40 -11.48
CA GLY A 636 -13.94 -69.13 -10.75
C GLY A 636 -14.40 -69.67 -9.40
N THR A 637 -14.58 -70.98 -9.25
CA THR A 637 -14.82 -71.63 -7.96
C THR A 637 -13.58 -71.49 -7.06
N ILE A 638 -13.73 -70.79 -5.93
CA ILE A 638 -12.72 -70.67 -4.88
C ILE A 638 -12.46 -72.06 -4.28
N VAL A 639 -11.25 -72.60 -4.44
CA VAL A 639 -10.82 -73.84 -3.76
C VAL A 639 -10.14 -73.55 -2.41
N ASP A 640 -10.08 -72.29 -1.96
CA ASP A 640 -9.57 -71.94 -0.64
C ASP A 640 -10.19 -70.63 -0.13
N SER A 641 -11.04 -70.71 0.89
CA SER A 641 -11.93 -69.66 1.41
C SER A 641 -11.21 -68.54 2.19
N ILE A 642 -10.08 -68.04 1.70
CA ILE A 642 -9.36 -66.91 2.31
C ILE A 642 -9.86 -65.61 1.65
N ASN A 643 -10.81 -64.94 2.30
CA ASN A 643 -11.12 -63.53 2.02
C ASN A 643 -9.90 -62.69 2.39
N ILE A 644 -9.11 -62.29 1.41
CA ILE A 644 -7.97 -61.40 1.63
C ILE A 644 -8.51 -60.01 1.94
N GLN A 645 -8.13 -59.44 3.09
CA GLN A 645 -8.42 -58.02 3.38
C GLN A 645 -7.43 -57.18 2.57
N ASN A 646 -7.75 -56.98 1.29
CA ASN A 646 -6.83 -56.44 0.30
C ASN A 646 -6.89 -54.91 0.21
N SER A 647 -5.73 -54.24 0.33
CA SER A 647 -5.58 -52.82 0.07
C SER A 647 -4.74 -52.51 -1.19
N GLY A 648 -4.20 -53.50 -1.91
CA GLY A 648 -3.27 -53.27 -3.03
C GLY A 648 -3.86 -52.41 -4.15
N VAL A 649 -3.09 -51.45 -4.66
CA VAL A 649 -3.53 -50.47 -5.67
C VAL A 649 -2.89 -50.78 -7.02
N LYS A 650 -3.68 -50.72 -8.10
CA LYS A 650 -3.13 -50.68 -9.46
C LYS A 650 -2.53 -49.29 -9.67
N ASN A 651 -1.20 -49.19 -9.73
CA ASN A 651 -0.47 -47.92 -9.83
C ASN A 651 0.59 -47.94 -10.95
N PRO A 652 0.22 -48.04 -12.24
CA PRO A 652 1.17 -48.07 -13.36
C PRO A 652 2.15 -46.88 -13.35
N GLY A 653 3.45 -47.17 -13.21
CA GLY A 653 4.50 -46.13 -13.18
C GLY A 653 4.92 -45.68 -11.78
N ALA A 654 4.40 -46.31 -10.71
CA ALA A 654 4.76 -46.02 -9.32
C ALA A 654 6.27 -45.94 -9.08
N SER A 655 6.72 -44.84 -8.46
CA SER A 655 8.06 -44.73 -7.89
C SER A 655 8.04 -45.10 -6.42
N VAL A 656 8.38 -46.34 -6.09
CA VAL A 656 8.35 -46.86 -4.70
C VAL A 656 9.53 -46.38 -3.83
N VAL A 657 10.51 -45.75 -4.45
CA VAL A 657 11.64 -45.07 -3.82
C VAL A 657 11.30 -43.60 -3.65
N GLY A 658 11.65 -43.03 -2.50
CA GLY A 658 11.58 -41.59 -2.32
C GLY A 658 12.56 -40.89 -3.27
N ALA A 659 12.15 -39.75 -3.83
CA ALA A 659 13.03 -38.92 -4.63
C ALA A 659 14.01 -38.16 -3.72
N PRO A 660 15.25 -37.89 -4.18
CA PRO A 660 16.10 -36.92 -3.50
C PRO A 660 15.47 -35.53 -3.58
N GLY A 661 15.78 -34.67 -2.60
CA GLY A 661 15.51 -33.24 -2.72
C GLY A 661 16.39 -32.59 -3.79
N GLU A 662 16.12 -31.33 -4.10
CA GLU A 662 17.02 -30.52 -4.91
C GLU A 662 18.16 -29.96 -4.05
N GLY A 663 19.30 -29.72 -4.70
CA GLY A 663 20.49 -29.19 -4.06
C GLY A 663 20.40 -27.70 -3.71
N VAL A 664 21.43 -27.22 -3.01
CA VAL A 664 21.64 -25.80 -2.71
C VAL A 664 21.48 -24.94 -3.96
N GLY A 665 20.70 -23.85 -3.87
CA GLY A 665 20.41 -22.98 -5.00
C GLY A 665 19.28 -23.47 -5.93
N GLY A 666 18.59 -24.56 -5.59
CA GLY A 666 17.70 -25.26 -6.55
C GLY A 666 18.49 -25.97 -7.66
N THR A 667 19.76 -26.31 -7.41
CA THR A 667 20.66 -26.83 -8.45
C THR A 667 21.07 -28.28 -8.23
N GLY A 668 20.54 -29.17 -9.07
CA GLY A 668 20.93 -30.58 -9.12
C GLY A 668 20.79 -31.28 -7.77
N LEU A 669 21.82 -32.04 -7.37
CA LEU A 669 21.87 -32.80 -6.11
C LEU A 669 22.92 -32.26 -5.12
N LEU A 670 23.35 -31.00 -5.27
CA LEU A 670 24.39 -30.41 -4.43
C LEU A 670 23.95 -30.34 -2.96
N ALA A 671 24.49 -31.22 -2.12
CA ALA A 671 24.09 -31.39 -0.73
C ALA A 671 22.59 -31.67 -0.53
N ALA A 672 21.90 -32.18 -1.56
CA ALA A 672 20.51 -32.60 -1.48
C ALA A 672 20.31 -33.71 -0.45
N GLY A 673 19.18 -33.67 0.25
CA GLY A 673 18.73 -34.80 1.08
C GLY A 673 18.44 -36.02 0.19
N PRO A 674 19.14 -37.15 0.38
CA PRO A 674 18.89 -38.37 -0.36
C PRO A 674 17.49 -38.92 -0.07
N GLY A 675 16.84 -39.48 -1.10
CA GLY A 675 15.57 -40.16 -0.96
C GLY A 675 15.71 -41.51 -0.26
N GLY A 676 14.71 -41.86 0.55
CA GLY A 676 14.64 -43.13 1.25
C GLY A 676 14.34 -44.29 0.30
N VAL A 677 15.02 -45.42 0.50
CA VAL A 677 14.77 -46.66 -0.24
C VAL A 677 13.50 -47.36 0.21
N GLN A 678 12.85 -48.05 -0.74
CA GLN A 678 11.78 -48.99 -0.43
C GLN A 678 12.29 -50.15 0.45
N TRP A 679 11.45 -50.68 1.32
CA TRP A 679 11.78 -51.87 2.10
C TRP A 679 10.53 -52.74 2.36
N PRO A 680 10.58 -54.05 2.06
CA PRO A 680 11.70 -54.82 1.51
C PRO A 680 12.08 -54.45 0.08
N THR A 681 13.30 -54.80 -0.36
CA THR A 681 13.75 -54.56 -1.74
C THR A 681 12.90 -55.29 -2.78
N ASN A 682 12.44 -56.49 -2.43
CA ASN A 682 11.56 -57.32 -3.25
C ASN A 682 10.18 -57.39 -2.61
N PHE A 683 9.16 -56.94 -3.34
CA PHE A 683 7.78 -57.01 -2.90
C PHE A 683 7.14 -58.37 -3.24
N PRO A 684 6.18 -58.84 -2.42
CA PRO A 684 5.36 -59.97 -2.82
C PRO A 684 4.61 -59.67 -4.12
N GLY A 685 4.82 -60.52 -5.14
CA GLY A 685 4.15 -60.40 -6.45
C GLY A 685 2.86 -61.22 -6.57
N SER A 686 2.55 -62.05 -5.57
CA SER A 686 1.28 -62.78 -5.44
C SER A 686 1.08 -63.23 -4.01
N ILE A 687 -0.11 -63.75 -3.70
CA ILE A 687 -0.44 -64.30 -2.38
C ILE A 687 0.42 -65.51 -1.97
N ALA A 688 1.09 -66.17 -2.92
CA ALA A 688 1.93 -67.34 -2.70
C ALA A 688 3.44 -67.06 -2.85
N LEU A 689 3.80 -65.88 -3.38
CA LEU A 689 5.19 -65.46 -3.60
C LEU A 689 5.58 -64.41 -2.55
N LEU A 690 5.95 -64.87 -1.35
CA LEU A 690 6.30 -64.06 -0.18
C LEU A 690 7.72 -63.43 -0.27
N ASN A 691 8.25 -63.16 -1.45
CA ASN A 691 9.64 -62.71 -1.64
C ASN A 691 10.06 -61.61 -0.66
N GLY A 692 11.20 -61.78 0.03
CA GLY A 692 11.76 -60.78 0.94
C GLY A 692 10.89 -60.46 2.17
N PHE A 693 9.78 -61.17 2.35
CA PHE A 693 8.81 -60.94 3.40
C PHE A 693 9.31 -61.48 4.73
N ALA A 694 9.32 -60.62 5.74
CA ALA A 694 9.79 -60.92 7.08
C ALA A 694 8.67 -60.64 8.07
N THR A 695 8.50 -61.48 9.11
CA THR A 695 7.35 -61.37 10.03
C THR A 695 7.74 -61.44 11.49
N ASN A 696 6.85 -60.97 12.36
CA ASN A 696 6.89 -61.23 13.79
C ASN A 696 6.21 -62.57 14.14
N SER A 697 6.09 -62.88 15.43
CA SER A 697 5.53 -64.14 15.95
C SER A 697 4.02 -64.31 15.73
N VAL A 698 3.33 -63.23 15.37
CA VAL A 698 1.91 -63.25 14.96
C VAL A 698 1.75 -63.17 13.44
N CYS A 699 2.84 -63.35 12.68
CA CYS A 699 2.86 -63.37 11.22
C CYS A 699 2.53 -62.05 10.52
N ASP A 700 2.74 -60.93 11.20
CA ASP A 700 2.70 -59.58 10.61
C ASP A 700 4.10 -59.13 10.19
N SER A 701 4.19 -58.44 9.06
CA SER A 701 5.39 -57.72 8.66
C SER A 701 5.58 -56.47 9.50
N GLU A 702 6.80 -56.21 9.91
CA GLU A 702 7.22 -54.95 10.54
C GLU A 702 8.22 -54.20 9.65
N GLN A 703 8.27 -54.55 8.37
CA GLN A 703 9.19 -53.97 7.40
C GLN A 703 8.77 -52.55 7.00
N ILE A 704 9.46 -51.56 7.55
CA ILE A 704 9.23 -50.14 7.28
C ILE A 704 10.14 -49.62 6.16
N GLY A 705 9.64 -48.69 5.34
CA GLY A 705 10.45 -48.00 4.34
C GLY A 705 11.49 -47.08 4.97
N ALA A 706 12.55 -46.74 4.23
CA ALA A 706 13.58 -45.85 4.77
C ALA A 706 13.06 -44.40 4.80
N PRO A 707 13.24 -43.66 5.92
CA PRO A 707 12.99 -42.23 5.97
C PRO A 707 13.88 -41.45 5.00
N GLY A 708 13.47 -40.24 4.64
CA GLY A 708 14.29 -39.33 3.84
C GLY A 708 15.44 -38.71 4.63
N GLY A 709 16.58 -38.48 3.97
CA GLY A 709 17.72 -37.76 4.56
C GLY A 709 17.50 -36.25 4.60
N GLY A 710 18.07 -35.55 5.58
CA GLY A 710 17.98 -34.10 5.69
C GLY A 710 18.85 -33.38 4.65
N GLY A 711 18.43 -32.20 4.19
CA GLY A 711 19.23 -31.36 3.30
C GLY A 711 20.49 -30.81 3.99
N GLY A 712 21.56 -30.61 3.22
CA GLY A 712 22.83 -30.03 3.69
C GLY A 712 23.10 -28.62 3.16
N TYR A 713 23.87 -27.83 3.91
CA TYR A 713 24.42 -26.53 3.51
C TYR A 713 25.73 -26.24 4.25
N ALA A 714 25.73 -25.52 5.38
CA ALA A 714 26.99 -25.18 6.06
C ALA A 714 27.64 -26.38 6.73
N VAL A 715 26.82 -27.35 7.13
CA VAL A 715 27.21 -28.67 7.63
C VAL A 715 26.36 -29.74 6.94
N ASP A 716 26.74 -31.01 7.10
CA ASP A 716 25.97 -32.12 6.55
C ASP A 716 24.56 -32.16 7.16
N GLY A 717 23.59 -32.57 6.35
CA GLY A 717 22.26 -32.90 6.84
C GLY A 717 22.28 -34.11 7.78
N GLY A 718 21.30 -34.20 8.67
CA GLY A 718 21.11 -35.36 9.52
C GLY A 718 20.62 -36.59 8.73
N PRO A 719 20.95 -37.82 9.18
CA PRO A 719 20.46 -39.04 8.54
C PRO A 719 18.98 -39.28 8.85
N GLY A 720 18.26 -39.89 7.91
CA GLY A 720 16.94 -40.49 8.15
C GLY A 720 17.10 -41.86 8.82
N VAL A 721 16.47 -42.04 9.98
CA VAL A 721 16.65 -43.22 10.85
C VAL A 721 15.38 -44.07 10.87
N PRO A 722 15.37 -45.24 10.23
CA PRO A 722 14.23 -46.17 10.28
C PRO A 722 14.17 -46.88 11.65
N ILE A 723 13.00 -46.89 12.28
CA ILE A 723 12.76 -47.67 13.51
C ILE A 723 11.56 -48.60 13.34
N ALA A 724 11.74 -49.90 13.54
CA ALA A 724 10.66 -50.88 13.61
C ALA A 724 10.42 -51.32 15.07
N LEU A 725 9.22 -51.82 15.37
CA LEU A 725 8.87 -52.34 16.70
C LEU A 725 9.84 -53.46 17.14
N ASN A 726 10.17 -54.38 16.22
CA ASN A 726 11.27 -55.32 16.39
C ASN A 726 12.24 -55.17 15.21
N GLY A 727 13.53 -54.92 15.49
CA GLY A 727 14.54 -54.74 14.44
C GLY A 727 14.81 -55.98 13.59
N LEU A 728 14.55 -57.18 14.14
CA LEU A 728 14.66 -58.46 13.44
C LEU A 728 13.34 -59.20 13.46
N SER A 729 13.04 -59.84 12.34
CA SER A 729 11.95 -60.80 12.20
C SER A 729 12.24 -62.13 12.89
N ILE A 730 11.23 -62.99 13.03
CA ILE A 730 11.40 -64.35 13.56
C ILE A 730 12.25 -65.23 12.64
N GLN A 731 12.41 -64.82 11.36
CA GLN A 731 13.27 -65.47 10.38
C GLN A 731 14.72 -64.94 10.42
N GLY A 732 15.04 -64.00 11.33
CA GLY A 732 16.36 -63.39 11.46
C GLY A 732 16.68 -62.34 10.38
N SER A 733 15.71 -62.00 9.52
CA SER A 733 15.85 -60.93 8.52
C SER A 733 15.53 -59.56 9.12
N SER A 734 16.15 -58.49 8.61
CA SER A 734 15.94 -57.13 9.11
C SER A 734 14.56 -56.58 8.74
N ASN A 735 13.91 -55.95 9.72
CA ASN A 735 12.67 -55.19 9.53
C ASN A 735 12.94 -53.71 9.18
N VAL A 736 14.19 -53.27 9.27
CA VAL A 736 14.59 -51.90 8.90
C VAL A 736 15.63 -51.92 7.78
N PRO A 737 15.59 -50.96 6.84
CA PRO A 737 16.70 -50.69 5.92
C PRO A 737 17.86 -50.01 6.66
N ALA A 738 18.94 -49.70 5.95
CA ALA A 738 20.01 -48.85 6.48
C ALA A 738 19.54 -47.38 6.58
N ASP A 739 20.18 -46.63 7.48
CA ASP A 739 19.95 -45.18 7.60
C ASP A 739 20.19 -44.48 6.26
N THR A 740 19.27 -43.59 5.89
CA THR A 740 19.43 -42.73 4.72
C THR A 740 20.38 -41.60 5.11
N ALA A 741 21.59 -41.55 4.52
CA ALA A 741 22.54 -40.49 4.79
C ALA A 741 21.93 -39.10 4.56
N GLY A 742 22.39 -38.07 5.27
CA GLY A 742 22.02 -36.68 4.98
C GLY A 742 22.80 -36.10 3.80
N GLY A 743 22.40 -34.92 3.36
CA GLY A 743 23.07 -34.18 2.30
C GLY A 743 24.51 -33.80 2.68
N ASN A 744 25.47 -34.15 1.82
CA ASN A 744 26.89 -33.90 2.06
C ASN A 744 27.28 -32.46 1.71
N ALA A 745 27.58 -31.62 2.70
CA ALA A 745 27.96 -30.23 2.55
C ALA A 745 29.39 -30.02 2.01
N SER A 746 30.28 -31.01 2.15
CA SER A 746 31.67 -30.88 1.66
C SER A 746 31.76 -30.65 0.15
N VAL A 747 30.74 -31.07 -0.61
CA VAL A 747 30.64 -30.86 -2.06
C VAL A 747 30.49 -29.39 -2.45
N LEU A 748 30.10 -28.53 -1.50
CA LEU A 748 29.91 -27.09 -1.72
C LEU A 748 31.22 -26.30 -1.67
N GLY A 749 32.31 -26.92 -1.19
CA GLY A 749 33.62 -26.28 -1.10
C GLY A 749 33.66 -25.07 -0.17
N ILE A 750 32.76 -25.03 0.83
CA ILE A 750 32.74 -23.96 1.84
C ILE A 750 34.04 -24.02 2.64
N GLU A 751 34.71 -22.88 2.77
CA GLU A 751 35.97 -22.81 3.48
C GLU A 751 35.78 -23.10 4.98
N PRO A 752 36.77 -23.67 5.69
CA PRO A 752 36.72 -23.77 7.14
C PRO A 752 36.57 -22.40 7.81
N PRO A 753 35.97 -22.32 9.01
CA PRO A 753 35.88 -21.07 9.76
C PRO A 753 37.25 -20.39 9.94
N GLY A 754 37.29 -19.06 9.80
CA GLY A 754 38.53 -18.27 9.94
C GLY A 754 39.46 -18.26 8.71
N SER A 755 39.10 -18.94 7.63
CA SER A 755 39.91 -18.94 6.39
C SER A 755 40.01 -17.54 5.76
N THR A 756 41.15 -17.21 5.14
CA THR A 756 41.33 -15.99 4.34
C THR A 756 42.13 -16.29 3.06
N PRO A 757 41.73 -15.77 1.88
CA PRO A 757 40.50 -15.03 1.59
C PRO A 757 39.27 -15.95 1.52
N LEU A 758 38.11 -15.44 1.94
CA LEU A 758 36.82 -16.14 1.78
C LEU A 758 36.35 -16.07 0.32
N LYS A 759 35.78 -17.18 -0.21
CA LYS A 759 35.13 -17.23 -1.51
C LYS A 759 33.64 -17.54 -1.36
N VAL A 760 33.27 -18.72 -0.85
CA VAL A 760 31.86 -19.15 -0.75
C VAL A 760 31.17 -18.50 0.45
N ARG A 761 31.83 -18.46 1.62
CA ARG A 761 31.29 -17.78 2.82
C ARG A 761 31.05 -16.28 2.66
N LYS A 762 31.63 -15.66 1.62
CA LYS A 762 31.38 -14.25 1.29
C LYS A 762 30.00 -14.04 0.66
N LEU A 763 29.32 -15.12 0.23
CA LEU A 763 28.00 -15.07 -0.41
C LEU A 763 27.92 -14.08 -1.58
N THR A 764 29.01 -13.94 -2.34
CA THR A 764 29.08 -12.94 -3.42
C THR A 764 28.09 -13.29 -4.54
N PRO A 765 27.03 -12.49 -4.78
CA PRO A 765 25.95 -12.84 -5.71
C PRO A 765 26.43 -13.04 -7.13
N LYS A 766 27.28 -12.14 -7.64
CA LYS A 766 27.86 -12.22 -9.00
C LYS A 766 28.71 -13.47 -9.29
N LYS A 767 29.10 -14.22 -8.26
CA LYS A 767 29.82 -15.51 -8.40
C LYS A 767 28.88 -16.71 -8.28
N GLY A 768 27.57 -16.49 -8.14
CA GLY A 768 26.57 -17.53 -7.89
C GLY A 768 26.69 -18.16 -6.51
N TYR A 769 27.26 -17.46 -5.52
CA TYR A 769 27.44 -18.00 -4.16
C TYR A 769 26.31 -17.65 -3.19
N LEU A 770 25.47 -16.66 -3.50
CA LEU A 770 24.22 -16.40 -2.80
C LEU A 770 23.19 -17.43 -3.31
N ARG A 771 22.97 -18.49 -2.54
CA ARG A 771 22.13 -19.65 -2.89
C ARG A 771 21.32 -20.07 -1.68
N GLY A 772 20.07 -20.51 -1.86
CA GLY A 772 19.28 -21.06 -0.77
C GLY A 772 19.70 -22.47 -0.38
N GLY A 773 19.17 -22.99 0.72
CA GLY A 773 19.44 -24.34 1.22
C GLY A 773 18.90 -25.46 0.35
N ALA A 774 19.45 -26.65 0.55
CA ALA A 774 19.00 -27.86 -0.13
C ALA A 774 17.68 -28.38 0.48
N GLY A 775 16.86 -29.01 -0.35
CA GLY A 775 15.65 -29.71 0.08
C GLY A 775 15.96 -31.04 0.78
N GLY A 776 15.06 -31.46 1.67
CA GLY A 776 15.09 -32.78 2.29
C GLY A 776 14.65 -33.88 1.31
N GLY A 777 15.11 -35.11 1.51
CA GLY A 777 14.70 -36.25 0.69
C GLY A 777 13.31 -36.75 1.05
N GLY A 778 12.58 -37.28 0.06
CA GLY A 778 11.34 -38.01 0.30
C GLY A 778 11.62 -39.41 0.85
N ALA A 779 10.67 -40.00 1.57
CA ALA A 779 10.84 -41.33 2.15
C ALA A 779 10.45 -42.47 1.18
N GLY A 780 10.91 -43.68 1.46
CA GLY A 780 10.58 -44.87 0.67
C GLY A 780 9.38 -45.65 1.21
N LEU A 781 8.80 -46.50 0.37
CA LEU A 781 7.64 -47.32 0.74
C LEU A 781 7.98 -48.48 1.69
N GLY A 782 7.04 -48.81 2.60
CA GLY A 782 7.08 -49.98 3.51
C GLY A 782 5.92 -50.98 3.36
N LEU A 783 6.03 -52.15 4.02
CA LEU A 783 5.01 -53.22 4.06
C LEU A 783 4.45 -53.55 5.47
N THR A 784 4.74 -52.69 6.44
CA THR A 784 4.32 -52.88 7.84
C THR A 784 2.85 -53.27 7.95
N GLN A 785 2.53 -54.25 8.79
CA GLN A 785 1.20 -54.84 9.03
C GLN A 785 0.61 -55.64 7.86
N THR A 786 1.39 -55.99 6.84
CA THR A 786 1.00 -57.09 5.94
C THR A 786 1.03 -58.42 6.72
N HIS A 787 0.02 -59.27 6.58
CA HIS A 787 -0.18 -60.50 7.38
C HIS A 787 -0.24 -61.75 6.51
N THR A 788 0.28 -62.88 7.02
CA THR A 788 0.15 -64.20 6.38
C THR A 788 -0.67 -65.19 7.19
N THR A 789 -1.27 -66.19 6.53
CA THR A 789 -2.04 -67.29 7.14
C THR A 789 -1.20 -68.31 7.90
N GLY A 790 0.11 -68.09 8.03
CA GLY A 790 0.97 -68.97 8.81
C GLY A 790 0.71 -68.86 10.31
N GLY A 791 1.47 -69.58 11.12
CA GLY A 791 1.35 -69.52 12.58
C GLY A 791 2.64 -69.88 13.31
N GLY A 792 2.91 -69.19 14.42
CA GLY A 792 4.10 -69.41 15.24
C GLY A 792 5.40 -69.21 14.45
N ALA A 793 6.32 -70.17 14.51
CA ALA A 793 7.59 -70.10 13.76
C ALA A 793 7.44 -70.28 12.23
N ASN A 794 6.24 -70.63 11.74
CA ASN A 794 6.01 -71.06 10.36
C ASN A 794 5.29 -70.01 9.49
N CYS A 795 5.41 -68.72 9.83
CA CYS A 795 4.72 -67.62 9.15
C CYS A 795 4.95 -67.52 7.64
N ILE A 796 6.06 -68.06 7.13
CA ILE A 796 6.41 -68.06 5.69
C ILE A 796 6.69 -69.47 5.13
N SER A 797 6.17 -70.51 5.80
CA SER A 797 6.38 -71.90 5.41
C SER A 797 5.65 -72.28 4.11
N ALA A 798 6.00 -73.43 3.51
CA ALA A 798 5.36 -73.93 2.30
C ALA A 798 3.83 -74.05 2.48
N GLY A 799 3.08 -73.21 1.78
CA GLY A 799 1.61 -73.13 1.87
C GLY A 799 1.07 -71.92 2.64
N ALA A 800 1.92 -71.15 3.34
CA ALA A 800 1.52 -69.86 3.91
C ALA A 800 1.19 -68.87 2.79
N LYS A 801 0.08 -68.15 2.94
CA LYS A 801 -0.41 -67.17 1.96
C LYS A 801 -0.56 -65.81 2.62
N ILE A 802 -0.46 -64.73 1.85
CA ILE A 802 -0.82 -63.39 2.33
C ILE A 802 -2.35 -63.35 2.53
N SER A 803 -2.78 -63.03 3.76
CA SER A 803 -4.19 -62.86 4.14
C SER A 803 -4.57 -61.39 4.32
N VAL A 804 -3.61 -60.50 4.59
CA VAL A 804 -3.79 -59.04 4.59
C VAL A 804 -2.60 -58.41 3.87
N TYR A 805 -2.84 -57.62 2.82
CA TYR A 805 -1.78 -56.92 2.09
C TYR A 805 -1.87 -55.41 2.32
N ARG A 806 -0.78 -54.82 2.86
CA ARG A 806 -0.68 -53.40 3.19
C ARG A 806 0.69 -52.87 2.82
N ASP A 807 0.71 -52.11 1.75
CA ASP A 807 1.84 -51.27 1.34
C ASP A 807 1.50 -49.81 1.63
N HIS A 808 2.51 -49.04 2.05
CA HIS A 808 2.32 -47.68 2.56
C HIS A 808 3.04 -46.67 1.66
N SER A 809 2.31 -45.73 1.06
CA SER A 809 2.96 -44.56 0.47
C SER A 809 3.72 -43.78 1.53
N ALA A 810 4.73 -43.03 1.11
CA ALA A 810 5.63 -42.34 2.01
C ALA A 810 5.52 -40.82 1.89
N ALA A 811 6.02 -40.14 2.93
CA ALA A 811 5.96 -38.69 3.03
C ALA A 811 7.09 -38.00 2.26
N GLY A 812 6.87 -36.73 1.90
CA GLY A 812 7.78 -35.90 1.13
C GLY A 812 8.78 -35.18 2.04
N GLY A 813 9.90 -34.74 1.46
CA GLY A 813 10.88 -33.91 2.15
C GLY A 813 10.48 -32.44 2.19
N GLY A 814 10.95 -31.69 3.19
CA GLY A 814 10.70 -30.25 3.30
C GLY A 814 11.59 -29.42 2.36
N GLY A 815 11.11 -28.24 1.95
CA GLY A 815 11.85 -27.33 1.07
C GLY A 815 13.03 -26.64 1.76
N GLY A 816 14.11 -26.37 1.05
CA GLY A 816 15.24 -25.61 1.58
C GLY A 816 14.90 -24.12 1.77
N GLY A 817 15.47 -23.48 2.78
CA GLY A 817 15.31 -22.04 3.02
C GLY A 817 15.91 -21.20 1.90
N GLY A 818 15.37 -20.02 1.64
CA GLY A 818 15.80 -19.14 0.55
C GLY A 818 17.10 -18.40 0.81
N ALA A 819 17.54 -17.59 -0.15
CA ALA A 819 18.67 -16.68 0.00
C ALA A 819 18.23 -15.22 -0.03
N LEU A 820 18.97 -14.32 0.62
CA LEU A 820 18.69 -12.89 0.64
C LEU A 820 20.00 -12.10 0.69
N GLN A 821 20.14 -11.10 -0.17
CA GLN A 821 21.02 -9.96 0.05
C GLN A 821 20.16 -8.76 0.45
N LEU A 822 20.50 -8.11 1.55
CA LEU A 822 19.95 -6.82 1.93
C LEU A 822 21.11 -5.84 2.16
N GLN A 823 21.18 -4.84 1.29
CA GLN A 823 22.24 -3.84 1.28
C GLN A 823 21.62 -2.46 1.53
N ALA A 824 22.03 -1.76 2.59
CA ALA A 824 21.61 -0.39 2.88
C ALA A 824 22.79 0.58 2.81
N GLY A 825 22.67 1.67 2.06
CA GLY A 825 23.76 2.63 1.86
C GLY A 825 24.23 3.30 3.16
N ASP A 826 23.29 3.70 4.03
CA ASP A 826 23.60 4.31 5.32
C ASP A 826 23.44 3.31 6.47
N SER A 827 22.22 3.10 6.95
CA SER A 827 21.97 2.24 8.10
C SER A 827 20.98 1.10 7.83
N LEU A 828 21.23 -0.03 8.48
CA LEU A 828 20.30 -1.15 8.56
C LEU A 828 20.06 -1.47 10.04
N GLN A 829 18.81 -1.33 10.45
CA GLN A 829 18.33 -1.65 11.79
C GLN A 829 17.44 -2.89 11.72
N LEU A 830 17.84 -3.95 12.43
CA LEU A 830 17.11 -5.21 12.52
C LEU A 830 16.59 -5.45 13.93
N ASP A 831 15.36 -5.02 14.18
CA ASP A 831 14.62 -5.24 15.43
C ASP A 831 13.65 -6.44 15.33
N GLY A 832 13.20 -6.76 14.13
CA GLY A 832 12.33 -7.88 13.79
C GLY A 832 13.08 -9.14 13.37
N VAL A 833 12.52 -9.94 12.46
CA VAL A 833 13.09 -11.25 12.09
C VAL A 833 13.26 -11.39 10.58
N ILE A 834 14.42 -11.86 10.13
CA ILE A 834 14.63 -12.44 8.81
C ILE A 834 14.51 -13.96 8.96
N ASN A 835 13.47 -14.55 8.39
CA ASN A 835 13.23 -15.99 8.43
C ASN A 835 13.71 -16.64 7.12
N ALA A 836 14.84 -17.33 7.20
CA ALA A 836 15.43 -18.15 6.14
C ALA A 836 15.49 -19.63 6.55
N ALA A 837 14.61 -20.08 7.45
CA ALA A 837 14.59 -21.46 7.89
C ALA A 837 14.22 -22.43 6.75
N GLY A 838 14.71 -23.66 6.86
CA GLY A 838 14.24 -24.77 6.04
C GLY A 838 12.83 -25.21 6.43
N GLY A 839 12.17 -25.96 5.54
CA GLY A 839 10.85 -26.55 5.77
C GLY A 839 10.92 -27.93 6.42
N GLY A 840 9.97 -28.23 7.30
CA GLY A 840 9.84 -29.54 7.94
C GLY A 840 9.43 -30.65 6.97
N GLY A 841 9.98 -31.85 7.18
CA GLY A 841 9.61 -33.04 6.40
C GLY A 841 8.22 -33.59 6.79
N GLY A 842 7.55 -34.24 5.85
CA GLY A 842 6.21 -34.78 6.07
C GLY A 842 6.19 -35.92 7.09
N SER A 843 5.16 -35.94 7.94
CA SER A 843 4.97 -36.95 9.01
C SER A 843 3.82 -37.90 8.69
N ALA A 844 3.70 -39.03 9.37
CA ALA A 844 2.50 -39.89 9.21
C ALA A 844 1.26 -39.27 9.89
N VAL A 845 0.06 -39.37 9.30
CA VAL A 845 -1.21 -38.88 9.90
C VAL A 845 -1.73 -39.83 10.98
N ALA A 846 -2.00 -39.35 12.20
CA ALA A 846 -2.88 -40.04 13.15
C ALA A 846 -4.27 -39.39 13.17
N SER A 847 -5.21 -39.84 12.33
CA SER A 847 -6.60 -39.37 12.40
C SER A 847 -7.60 -40.53 12.41
N GLY A 848 -8.56 -40.48 13.35
CA GLY A 848 -9.84 -41.17 13.35
C GLY A 848 -9.91 -42.69 13.06
N ALA A 849 -10.13 -43.49 14.11
CA ALA A 849 -10.63 -44.87 14.13
C ALA A 849 -9.84 -46.02 13.46
N GLN A 850 -8.82 -45.78 12.63
CA GLN A 850 -7.98 -46.87 12.07
C GLN A 850 -6.49 -46.67 12.42
N ILE A 851 -6.15 -46.97 13.68
CA ILE A 851 -4.76 -46.97 14.23
C ILE A 851 -3.81 -47.91 13.45
N ASN A 852 -4.36 -48.77 12.60
CA ASN A 852 -3.69 -49.79 11.82
C ASN A 852 -3.41 -49.36 10.37
N ARG A 853 -3.35 -48.05 10.05
CA ARG A 853 -3.03 -47.55 8.69
C ARG A 853 -2.13 -46.30 8.70
N ILE A 854 -1.25 -46.19 9.71
CA ILE A 854 -0.45 -44.99 9.97
C ILE A 854 1.05 -45.34 9.90
N ASN A 855 1.57 -45.85 8.77
CA ASN A 855 2.98 -46.29 8.69
C ASN A 855 3.71 -45.71 7.48
N ALA A 856 3.32 -44.51 7.04
CA ALA A 856 4.05 -43.76 6.01
C ALA A 856 5.42 -43.40 6.58
N ALA A 857 6.48 -43.83 5.91
CA ALA A 857 7.84 -43.44 6.33
C ALA A 857 7.98 -41.91 6.21
N PRO A 858 8.64 -41.25 7.17
CA PRO A 858 8.71 -39.79 7.23
C PRO A 858 9.80 -39.19 6.34
N GLY A 859 9.50 -38.04 5.73
CA GLY A 859 10.44 -37.32 4.87
C GLY A 859 11.48 -36.51 5.65
N GLY A 860 12.60 -36.19 5.01
CA GLY A 860 13.67 -35.37 5.59
C GLY A 860 13.34 -33.87 5.63
N GLY A 861 13.92 -33.13 6.56
CA GLY A 861 13.80 -31.67 6.66
C GLY A 861 14.73 -30.95 5.67
N GLY A 862 14.29 -29.78 5.20
CA GLY A 862 15.10 -28.89 4.36
C GLY A 862 16.16 -28.14 5.17
N ALA A 863 17.29 -27.84 4.54
CA ALA A 863 18.35 -27.02 5.12
C ALA A 863 17.93 -25.55 5.20
N GLY A 864 18.50 -24.80 6.14
CA GLY A 864 18.33 -23.35 6.20
C GLY A 864 19.03 -22.61 5.06
N GLY A 865 18.64 -21.35 4.88
CA GLY A 865 18.99 -20.48 3.76
C GLY A 865 20.25 -19.62 3.94
N ALA A 866 20.50 -18.71 2.99
CA ALA A 866 21.69 -17.84 3.03
C ALA A 866 21.32 -16.36 3.18
N VAL A 867 21.89 -15.66 4.16
CA VAL A 867 21.60 -14.24 4.41
C VAL A 867 22.88 -13.42 4.35
N LEU A 868 22.92 -12.43 3.45
CA LEU A 868 23.97 -11.43 3.32
C LEU A 868 23.42 -10.04 3.69
N LEU A 869 23.87 -9.48 4.81
CA LEU A 869 23.54 -8.11 5.20
C LEU A 869 24.74 -7.19 5.01
N GLN A 870 24.52 -6.04 4.37
CA GLN A 870 25.57 -5.06 4.10
C GLN A 870 25.05 -3.66 4.43
N ALA A 871 25.71 -2.93 5.32
CA ALA A 871 25.40 -1.51 5.52
C ALA A 871 26.60 -0.74 6.07
N THR A 872 26.60 0.60 5.96
CA THR A 872 27.63 1.40 6.62
C THR A 872 27.53 1.21 8.14
N THR A 873 26.30 1.26 8.66
CA THR A 873 25.97 0.97 10.06
C THR A 873 24.98 -0.18 10.16
N LEU A 874 25.39 -1.30 10.75
CA LEU A 874 24.51 -2.44 11.08
C LEU A 874 24.18 -2.41 12.57
N SER A 875 22.89 -2.46 12.90
CA SER A 875 22.40 -2.49 14.28
C SER A 875 21.31 -3.53 14.48
N PHE A 876 21.27 -4.12 15.67
CA PHE A 876 20.33 -5.16 16.06
C PHE A 876 19.57 -4.72 17.30
N GLY A 877 18.25 -4.93 17.31
CA GLY A 877 17.39 -4.54 18.42
C GLY A 877 17.71 -5.27 19.72
N THR A 878 17.43 -4.63 20.85
CA THR A 878 17.78 -5.11 22.20
C THR A 878 16.83 -6.18 22.78
N LEU A 879 15.76 -6.52 22.08
CA LEU A 879 14.79 -7.53 22.53
C LEU A 879 15.42 -8.93 22.61
N SER A 880 14.97 -9.78 23.52
CA SER A 880 15.46 -11.17 23.60
C SER A 880 14.98 -11.98 22.40
N GLY A 881 15.88 -12.74 21.76
CA GLY A 881 15.55 -13.70 20.69
C GLY A 881 16.36 -13.53 19.41
N ALA A 882 16.31 -14.54 18.54
CA ALA A 882 16.97 -14.49 17.24
C ALA A 882 16.32 -13.45 16.32
N ARG A 883 17.16 -12.83 15.49
CA ARG A 883 16.83 -11.85 14.46
C ARG A 883 17.02 -12.39 13.06
N ILE A 884 17.92 -13.36 12.90
CA ILE A 884 18.14 -14.07 11.65
C ILE A 884 17.97 -15.55 11.95
N ASP A 885 16.95 -16.16 11.37
CA ASP A 885 16.75 -17.61 11.43
C ASP A 885 17.27 -18.25 10.16
N ALA A 886 18.34 -19.03 10.27
CA ALA A 886 18.91 -19.80 9.18
C ALA A 886 18.95 -21.29 9.53
N ASP A 887 18.14 -21.74 10.49
CA ASP A 887 18.14 -23.12 10.94
C ASP A 887 17.53 -24.07 9.90
N GLY A 888 18.02 -25.30 9.89
CA GLY A 888 17.39 -26.38 9.14
C GLY A 888 16.27 -27.00 9.95
N ALA A 889 15.17 -27.34 9.29
CA ALA A 889 14.01 -27.89 9.97
C ALA A 889 14.16 -29.39 10.25
N SER A 890 13.34 -29.87 11.19
CA SER A 890 13.27 -31.29 11.53
C SER A 890 12.69 -32.11 10.38
N GLY A 891 13.15 -33.36 10.25
CA GLY A 891 12.42 -34.34 9.45
C GLY A 891 11.10 -34.73 10.12
N GLY A 892 10.25 -35.40 9.36
CA GLY A 892 8.98 -35.92 9.88
C GLY A 892 9.17 -37.08 10.86
N ILE A 893 8.08 -37.51 11.46
CA ILE A 893 8.05 -38.65 12.39
C ILE A 893 6.88 -39.58 12.02
N ASP A 894 7.06 -40.88 12.19
CA ASP A 894 6.00 -41.88 12.07
C ASP A 894 5.57 -42.48 13.43
N ASN A 895 4.67 -43.47 13.40
CA ASN A 895 4.16 -44.12 14.61
C ASN A 895 5.11 -45.15 15.23
N THR A 896 6.11 -45.63 14.50
CA THR A 896 7.12 -46.59 15.01
C THR A 896 8.30 -45.87 15.64
N GLY A 897 8.40 -44.55 15.43
CA GLY A 897 9.45 -43.69 15.93
C GLY A 897 10.56 -43.45 14.90
N SER A 898 10.37 -43.87 13.64
CA SER A 898 11.28 -43.48 12.56
C SER A 898 11.28 -41.97 12.44
N THR A 899 12.45 -41.40 12.15
CA THR A 899 12.63 -39.96 12.01
C THR A 899 13.27 -39.65 10.68
N GLY A 900 12.70 -38.72 9.93
CA GLY A 900 13.38 -38.11 8.81
C GLY A 900 14.62 -37.34 9.28
N GLY A 901 15.62 -37.24 8.42
CA GLY A 901 16.84 -36.50 8.76
C GLY A 901 16.56 -35.01 8.93
N ARG A 902 17.17 -34.37 9.94
CA ARG A 902 17.08 -32.91 10.14
C ARG A 902 17.91 -32.18 9.09
N GLY A 903 17.39 -31.12 8.50
CA GLY A 903 18.16 -30.24 7.63
C GLY A 903 19.25 -29.50 8.40
N SER A 904 20.36 -29.17 7.74
CA SER A 904 21.44 -28.40 8.36
C SER A 904 21.14 -26.90 8.40
N VAL A 905 21.86 -26.15 9.25
CA VAL A 905 21.91 -24.69 9.19
C VAL A 905 22.47 -24.17 7.85
N GLY A 906 21.94 -23.03 7.40
CA GLY A 906 22.38 -22.30 6.21
C GLY A 906 23.62 -21.42 6.43
N LEU A 907 23.77 -20.28 5.76
CA LEU A 907 24.93 -19.37 5.91
C LEU A 907 24.53 -17.93 6.21
N VAL A 908 25.25 -17.27 7.11
CA VAL A 908 25.03 -15.84 7.42
C VAL A 908 26.33 -15.05 7.23
N ARG A 909 26.23 -13.95 6.47
CA ARG A 909 27.33 -13.02 6.22
C ARG A 909 26.90 -11.60 6.56
N LEU A 910 27.69 -10.92 7.39
CA LEU A 910 27.43 -9.55 7.80
C LEU A 910 28.61 -8.65 7.44
N GLU A 911 28.36 -7.56 6.71
CA GLU A 911 29.41 -6.63 6.30
C GLU A 911 29.07 -5.19 6.68
N GLY A 912 29.93 -4.60 7.52
CA GLY A 912 29.81 -3.22 7.99
C GLY A 912 30.92 -2.33 7.46
N LYS A 913 30.88 -1.02 7.73
CA LYS A 913 32.07 -0.16 7.55
C LYS A 913 33.31 -0.70 8.28
N ASN A 914 33.08 -1.27 9.47
CA ASN A 914 34.06 -2.01 10.24
C ASN A 914 33.58 -3.46 10.41
N THR A 915 34.51 -4.39 10.63
CA THR A 915 34.16 -5.78 10.98
C THR A 915 33.39 -5.82 12.30
N LEU A 916 32.25 -6.53 12.31
CA LEU A 916 31.42 -6.75 13.49
C LEU A 916 32.00 -7.84 14.40
N ASP A 917 31.85 -7.68 15.72
CA ASP A 917 32.23 -8.69 16.71
C ASP A 917 31.17 -9.81 16.77
N MET A 918 31.50 -10.97 16.24
CA MET A 918 30.59 -12.11 16.20
C MET A 918 30.18 -12.62 17.58
N ASN A 919 30.95 -12.38 18.65
CA ASN A 919 30.55 -12.75 20.01
C ASN A 919 29.32 -11.97 20.50
N GLN A 920 29.13 -10.75 19.99
CA GLN A 920 27.99 -9.90 20.32
C GLN A 920 26.79 -10.18 19.40
N ILE A 921 27.04 -10.66 18.18
CA ILE A 921 26.01 -10.85 17.17
C ILE A 921 25.43 -12.27 17.16
N ALA A 922 26.24 -13.30 17.42
CA ALA A 922 25.81 -14.69 17.38
C ALA A 922 24.54 -15.00 18.21
N PRO A 923 24.30 -14.39 19.39
CA PRO A 923 23.05 -14.59 20.15
C PRO A 923 21.77 -14.14 19.41
N PHE A 924 21.90 -13.32 18.36
CA PHE A 924 20.79 -12.90 17.50
C PHE A 924 20.61 -13.82 16.27
N LEU A 925 21.36 -14.92 16.17
CA LEU A 925 21.24 -15.89 15.08
C LEU A 925 20.51 -17.15 15.59
N ASN A 926 19.76 -17.81 14.73
CA ASN A 926 19.23 -19.15 14.99
C ASN A 926 19.79 -20.14 13.95
N PRO A 927 20.37 -21.28 14.37
CA PRO A 927 20.58 -21.72 15.75
C PRO A 927 21.75 -21.00 16.44
N PHE A 928 21.61 -20.71 17.74
CA PHE A 928 22.71 -20.23 18.59
C PHE A 928 23.09 -21.28 19.64
N ASP A 929 24.38 -21.58 19.75
CA ASP A 929 24.95 -22.45 20.78
C ASP A 929 25.91 -21.64 21.64
N VAL A 930 25.70 -21.64 22.96
CA VAL A 930 26.59 -20.97 23.92
C VAL A 930 28.01 -21.55 23.92
N LEU A 931 28.20 -22.78 23.42
CA LEU A 931 29.50 -23.42 23.26
C LEU A 931 30.22 -23.02 21.96
N ASP A 932 29.50 -22.48 20.97
CA ASP A 932 30.05 -21.77 19.81
C ASP A 932 29.58 -20.31 19.85
N PRO A 933 30.17 -19.48 20.73
CA PRO A 933 29.72 -18.10 20.97
C PRO A 933 29.88 -17.18 19.75
N THR A 934 30.51 -17.67 18.68
CA THR A 934 30.69 -16.96 17.41
C THR A 934 29.83 -17.50 16.28
N SER A 935 29.18 -18.65 16.47
CA SER A 935 28.48 -19.38 15.41
C SER A 935 29.38 -19.62 14.18
N ALA A 936 30.66 -19.91 14.43
CA ALA A 936 31.73 -19.88 13.42
C ALA A 936 31.50 -20.87 12.27
N LEU A 937 30.74 -21.95 12.51
CA LEU A 937 30.43 -22.94 11.50
C LEU A 937 29.61 -22.36 10.34
N PHE A 938 28.72 -21.40 10.60
CA PHE A 938 27.80 -20.89 9.59
C PHE A 938 27.74 -19.37 9.44
N ALA A 939 28.25 -18.62 10.43
CA ALA A 939 28.24 -17.17 10.42
C ALA A 939 29.64 -16.58 10.20
N SER A 940 29.72 -15.43 9.53
CA SER A 940 30.96 -14.66 9.41
C SER A 940 30.70 -13.17 9.22
N SER A 941 31.65 -12.32 9.64
CA SER A 941 31.61 -10.87 9.43
C SER A 941 32.79 -10.36 8.59
N GLY A 942 32.67 -9.15 8.04
CA GLY A 942 33.77 -8.46 7.40
C GLY A 942 33.49 -6.99 7.11
N THR A 943 34.39 -6.35 6.36
CA THR A 943 34.21 -4.97 5.92
C THR A 943 33.52 -4.92 4.57
N TRP A 944 32.51 -4.06 4.47
CA TRP A 944 31.85 -3.74 3.22
C TRP A 944 32.68 -2.72 2.43
N ALA A 945 32.90 -3.00 1.15
CA ALA A 945 33.71 -2.17 0.26
C ALA A 945 32.92 -1.84 -0.99
N ILE A 946 33.26 -0.71 -1.62
CA ILE A 946 32.61 -0.25 -2.86
C ILE A 946 32.69 -1.34 -3.91
N GLU A 947 31.53 -1.79 -4.37
CA GLU A 947 31.41 -2.69 -5.52
C GLU A 947 31.40 -1.87 -6.81
N ARG A 948 32.03 -2.41 -7.86
CA ARG A 948 32.19 -1.71 -9.16
C ARG A 948 31.44 -2.41 -10.27
N THR A 949 30.40 -3.13 -9.90
CA THR A 949 29.60 -3.90 -10.83
C THR A 949 28.14 -3.59 -10.54
N TYR A 950 27.39 -3.26 -11.58
CA TYR A 950 25.93 -3.16 -11.49
C TYR A 950 25.35 -4.49 -10.96
N PRO A 951 24.28 -4.46 -10.14
CA PRO A 951 23.58 -3.31 -9.57
C PRO A 951 24.15 -2.79 -8.23
N ASP A 952 25.13 -3.47 -7.62
CA ASP A 952 25.65 -3.14 -6.29
C ASP A 952 26.44 -1.81 -6.24
N SER A 953 26.80 -1.26 -7.40
CA SER A 953 27.70 -0.12 -7.58
C SER A 953 27.10 1.26 -7.33
N PHE A 954 25.77 1.35 -7.22
CA PHE A 954 25.12 2.65 -7.03
C PHE A 954 25.15 3.10 -5.59
N SER A 955 25.36 4.41 -5.42
CA SER A 955 25.10 5.12 -4.18
C SER A 955 24.53 6.49 -4.51
N GLY A 956 23.87 7.14 -3.55
CA GLY A 956 23.30 8.45 -3.84
C GLY A 956 22.85 9.20 -2.62
N ALA A 957 22.49 10.45 -2.87
CA ALA A 957 22.04 11.40 -1.88
C ALA A 957 20.75 12.05 -2.34
N GLN A 958 19.86 12.33 -1.40
CA GLN A 958 18.65 13.10 -1.63
C GLN A 958 18.59 14.26 -0.65
N SER A 959 18.15 15.40 -1.14
CA SER A 959 17.94 16.57 -0.32
C SER A 959 16.58 16.55 0.38
N CYS A 960 16.45 17.32 1.46
CA CYS A 960 15.15 17.75 1.94
C CYS A 960 14.45 18.60 0.88
N TRP A 961 13.17 18.91 1.10
CA TRP A 961 12.46 19.84 0.24
C TRP A 961 12.91 21.29 0.48
N PHE A 962 12.79 22.12 -0.55
CA PHE A 962 13.23 23.50 -0.57
C PHE A 962 12.20 24.40 -1.20
N ARG A 963 12.24 25.66 -0.76
CA ARG A 963 11.29 26.68 -1.16
C ARG A 963 11.91 28.08 -0.97
N PRO A 964 11.60 29.08 -1.82
CA PRO A 964 12.03 30.46 -1.60
C PRO A 964 11.67 30.98 -0.20
N LEU A 965 12.59 31.73 0.40
CA LEU A 965 12.45 32.23 1.78
C LEU A 965 12.11 33.72 1.80
N GLY A 966 11.34 34.13 2.81
CA GLY A 966 11.06 35.56 3.08
C GLY A 966 10.14 36.24 2.06
N VAL A 967 9.50 35.46 1.19
CA VAL A 967 8.52 35.93 0.20
C VAL A 967 7.27 35.06 0.27
N THR A 968 6.17 35.61 -0.22
CA THR A 968 4.87 34.93 -0.26
C THR A 968 4.49 34.73 -1.71
N TYR A 969 4.40 33.48 -2.13
CA TYR A 969 4.24 33.08 -3.52
C TYR A 969 3.32 31.86 -3.60
N PHE A 970 2.87 31.56 -4.81
CA PHE A 970 1.99 30.45 -5.11
C PHE A 970 2.72 29.34 -5.85
N GLU A 971 3.71 29.63 -6.68
CA GLU A 971 4.51 28.68 -7.45
C GLU A 971 5.98 29.12 -7.55
N ILE A 972 6.83 28.25 -8.07
CA ILE A 972 8.23 28.55 -8.35
C ILE A 972 8.49 28.40 -9.85
N ASP A 973 8.93 29.48 -10.47
CA ASP A 973 9.43 29.46 -11.85
C ASP A 973 10.95 29.22 -11.88
N PHE A 974 11.37 28.28 -12.74
CA PHE A 974 12.77 27.93 -12.93
C PHE A 974 13.24 28.41 -14.31
N PRO A 975 14.12 29.43 -14.39
CA PRO A 975 14.56 29.96 -15.67
C PRO A 975 15.37 28.92 -16.47
N THR A 976 15.40 29.07 -17.79
CA THR A 976 16.36 28.36 -18.65
C THR A 976 17.74 29.02 -18.57
N ASP A 977 18.78 28.32 -19.02
CA ASP A 977 20.13 28.87 -19.10
C ASP A 977 20.19 30.10 -20.04
N SER A 978 20.97 31.12 -19.67
CA SER A 978 21.10 32.37 -20.44
C SER A 978 22.57 32.71 -20.70
N GLY A 979 23.05 32.47 -21.92
CA GLY A 979 24.45 32.72 -22.29
C GLY A 979 25.41 31.87 -21.45
N SER A 980 26.28 32.51 -20.66
CA SER A 980 27.21 31.84 -19.73
C SER A 980 26.66 31.66 -18.31
N THR A 981 25.41 32.07 -18.07
CA THR A 981 24.75 31.94 -16.78
C THR A 981 23.86 30.71 -16.78
N TYR A 982 24.18 29.76 -15.91
CA TYR A 982 23.44 28.52 -15.75
C TYR A 982 22.40 28.68 -14.65
N ALA A 983 21.14 28.33 -14.94
CA ALA A 983 20.02 28.41 -14.01
C ALA A 983 20.20 27.49 -12.80
N TRP A 984 20.94 26.41 -12.94
CA TRP A 984 21.51 25.63 -11.84
C TRP A 984 22.96 25.21 -12.12
N ASN A 985 23.77 24.93 -11.11
CA ASN A 985 25.08 24.31 -11.32
C ASN A 985 25.60 23.71 -10.02
N MET A 986 26.64 22.91 -10.11
CA MET A 986 27.46 22.50 -8.98
C MET A 986 28.91 22.36 -9.43
N ASP A 987 29.81 22.24 -8.47
CA ASP A 987 31.22 22.02 -8.73
C ASP A 987 31.59 20.56 -8.46
N LEU A 988 32.21 19.91 -9.44
CA LEU A 988 32.79 18.58 -9.36
C LEU A 988 34.22 18.67 -8.84
N ILE A 989 34.56 17.77 -7.93
CA ILE A 989 35.93 17.62 -7.43
C ILE A 989 36.50 16.35 -8.06
N LEU A 990 37.44 16.54 -8.99
CA LEU A 990 38.02 15.46 -9.78
C LEU A 990 39.48 15.20 -9.42
N ASN A 991 39.92 13.95 -9.50
CA ASN A 991 41.32 13.55 -9.47
C ASN A 991 41.78 13.15 -10.87
N ILE A 992 42.59 14.01 -11.50
CA ILE A 992 43.04 13.84 -12.88
C ILE A 992 44.57 13.88 -12.90
N GLY A 993 45.19 12.76 -13.28
CA GLY A 993 46.64 12.62 -13.32
C GLY A 993 47.33 12.76 -11.96
N GLY A 994 46.61 12.50 -10.85
CA GLY A 994 47.12 12.65 -9.49
C GLY A 994 46.92 14.04 -8.87
N SER A 995 46.34 14.99 -9.61
CA SER A 995 46.02 16.34 -9.14
C SER A 995 44.52 16.48 -8.88
N VAL A 996 44.16 17.03 -7.71
CA VAL A 996 42.78 17.36 -7.37
C VAL A 996 42.41 18.71 -7.99
N GLN A 997 41.35 18.75 -8.78
CA GLN A 997 40.84 19.95 -9.44
C GLN A 997 39.34 20.11 -9.21
N THR A 998 38.88 21.35 -9.08
CA THR A 998 37.46 21.68 -8.98
C THR A 998 37.01 22.28 -10.31
N VAL A 999 35.98 21.69 -10.91
CA VAL A 999 35.46 22.10 -12.22
C VAL A 999 33.93 22.18 -12.17
N PRO A 1000 33.29 23.06 -12.94
CA PRO A 1000 31.84 23.12 -12.95
C PRO A 1000 31.25 21.87 -13.61
N TYR A 1001 30.08 21.42 -13.13
CA TYR A 1001 29.30 20.35 -13.76
C TYR A 1001 28.81 20.79 -15.14
N ARG A 1002 28.23 22.00 -15.21
CA ARG A 1002 27.78 22.64 -16.45
C ARG A 1002 28.70 23.79 -16.86
N GLY A 1003 29.01 23.85 -18.14
CA GLY A 1003 29.84 24.87 -18.77
C GLY A 1003 31.29 24.47 -19.05
N PRO A 1004 32.06 25.38 -19.68
CA PRO A 1004 33.35 25.02 -20.28
C PRO A 1004 34.35 24.48 -19.26
N ASN A 1005 34.91 23.30 -19.55
CA ASN A 1005 35.87 22.63 -18.68
C ASN A 1005 37.15 22.32 -19.45
N SER A 1006 38.25 23.00 -19.10
CA SER A 1006 39.54 22.85 -19.76
C SER A 1006 40.20 21.47 -19.58
N ILE A 1007 39.67 20.64 -18.67
CA ILE A 1007 40.20 19.31 -18.39
C ILE A 1007 39.50 18.22 -19.22
N LEU A 1008 38.27 18.47 -19.68
CA LEU A 1008 37.54 17.53 -20.52
C LEU A 1008 37.86 17.76 -22.00
N PRO A 1009 37.85 16.70 -22.83
CA PRO A 1009 38.14 16.82 -24.26
C PRO A 1009 37.29 17.90 -24.93
N GLY A 1010 37.91 18.73 -25.76
CA GLY A 1010 37.21 19.78 -26.51
C GLY A 1010 36.66 20.94 -25.67
N GLY A 1011 36.97 21.02 -24.37
CA GLY A 1011 36.44 22.07 -23.50
C GLY A 1011 34.98 21.85 -23.08
N GLN A 1012 34.44 20.66 -23.33
CA GLN A 1012 33.05 20.29 -23.06
C GLN A 1012 32.73 20.30 -21.56
N SER A 1013 31.47 20.50 -21.20
CA SER A 1013 31.02 20.33 -19.81
C SER A 1013 30.99 18.85 -19.41
N TYR A 1014 30.84 18.56 -18.10
CA TYR A 1014 30.67 17.18 -17.64
C TYR A 1014 29.43 16.55 -18.26
N GLU A 1015 28.32 17.29 -18.22
CA GLU A 1015 27.03 16.90 -18.76
C GLU A 1015 27.08 16.63 -20.26
N GLU A 1016 27.81 17.45 -21.04
CA GLU A 1016 28.00 17.24 -22.48
C GLU A 1016 28.87 16.01 -22.80
N PHE A 1017 29.85 15.72 -21.95
CA PHE A 1017 30.82 14.66 -22.21
C PHE A 1017 30.30 13.26 -21.83
N TRP A 1018 29.65 13.12 -20.67
CA TRP A 1018 29.13 11.84 -20.17
C TRP A 1018 27.62 11.68 -20.30
N GLY A 1019 26.86 12.76 -20.53
CA GLY A 1019 25.40 12.73 -20.55
C GLY A 1019 24.77 12.74 -19.16
N THR A 1020 23.48 12.38 -19.11
CA THR A 1020 22.62 12.48 -17.91
C THR A 1020 21.97 11.16 -17.50
N TYR A 1021 22.37 10.02 -18.07
CA TYR A 1021 21.77 8.70 -17.84
C TYR A 1021 22.71 7.77 -17.05
N LEU A 1022 22.18 6.90 -16.18
CA LEU A 1022 22.94 5.85 -15.47
C LEU A 1022 22.95 4.53 -16.27
N ASN A 1023 23.74 3.54 -15.84
CA ASN A 1023 23.87 2.22 -16.48
C ASN A 1023 22.97 1.16 -15.80
N PRO A 1024 21.64 1.29 -15.93
CA PRO A 1024 21.01 0.62 -17.09
C PRO A 1024 20.16 1.54 -18.00
N ASP A 1025 19.94 2.78 -17.58
CA ASP A 1025 18.99 3.76 -18.15
C ASP A 1025 19.47 4.40 -19.47
N VAL A 1026 20.56 3.90 -20.06
CA VAL A 1026 21.15 4.48 -21.27
C VAL A 1026 20.30 4.13 -22.49
N PRO A 1027 19.77 5.11 -23.24
CA PRO A 1027 19.09 4.83 -24.51
C PRO A 1027 20.02 4.08 -25.46
N VAL A 1028 19.45 3.26 -26.35
CA VAL A 1028 20.24 2.47 -27.33
C VAL A 1028 21.22 3.37 -28.09
N GLY A 1029 22.53 3.19 -27.84
CA GLY A 1029 23.61 3.98 -28.46
C GLY A 1029 24.15 5.16 -27.63
N GLY A 1030 23.62 5.43 -26.44
CA GLY A 1030 24.18 6.39 -25.48
C GLY A 1030 25.37 5.84 -24.69
N SER A 1031 25.99 6.68 -23.86
CA SER A 1031 26.99 6.27 -22.86
C SER A 1031 26.50 6.61 -21.45
N PRO A 1032 26.69 5.73 -20.46
CA PRO A 1032 26.29 6.03 -19.09
C PRO A 1032 27.22 7.06 -18.45
N ALA A 1033 26.65 7.89 -17.57
CA ALA A 1033 27.38 8.86 -16.77
C ALA A 1033 27.79 8.27 -15.41
N PRO A 1034 29.01 8.52 -14.92
CA PRO A 1034 29.43 8.11 -13.57
C PRO A 1034 28.70 8.87 -12.44
N LEU A 1035 28.01 9.97 -12.77
CA LEU A 1035 27.25 10.81 -11.85
C LEU A 1035 26.07 11.46 -12.59
N VAL A 1036 24.88 11.42 -11.98
CA VAL A 1036 23.71 12.16 -12.49
C VAL A 1036 23.04 12.98 -11.40
N VAL A 1037 22.31 14.01 -11.82
CA VAL A 1037 21.49 14.88 -10.96
C VAL A 1037 20.04 14.81 -11.45
N ARG A 1038 19.10 14.82 -10.49
CA ARG A 1038 17.65 14.81 -10.75
C ARG A 1038 16.94 15.80 -9.84
N PHE A 1039 15.81 16.31 -10.31
CA PHE A 1039 14.98 17.28 -9.59
C PHE A 1039 13.54 16.79 -9.52
N GLN A 1040 12.83 17.16 -8.47
CA GLN A 1040 11.42 16.84 -8.30
C GLN A 1040 10.70 17.99 -7.64
N GLY A 1041 9.46 18.24 -8.06
CA GLY A 1041 8.59 19.27 -7.53
C GLY A 1041 7.33 18.69 -6.90
N VAL A 1042 6.71 19.45 -5.99
CA VAL A 1042 5.39 19.14 -5.43
C VAL A 1042 4.66 20.41 -5.00
N ARG A 1043 3.37 20.29 -4.66
CA ARG A 1043 2.54 21.38 -4.11
C ARG A 1043 2.22 21.18 -2.65
N THR A 1044 2.24 22.27 -1.89
CA THR A 1044 1.74 22.28 -0.53
C THR A 1044 0.24 22.58 -0.46
N SER A 1045 -0.44 21.95 0.49
CA SER A 1045 -1.82 22.29 0.86
C SER A 1045 -1.90 23.21 2.08
N LYS A 1046 -0.80 23.35 2.83
CA LYS A 1046 -0.65 24.24 3.99
C LYS A 1046 0.84 24.50 4.28
N PRO A 1047 1.17 25.51 5.10
CA PRO A 1047 2.56 25.77 5.48
C PRO A 1047 3.24 24.56 6.15
N ILE A 1048 4.42 24.19 5.64
CA ILE A 1048 5.26 23.11 6.17
C ILE A 1048 6.36 23.70 7.07
N SER A 1049 6.52 23.16 8.28
CA SER A 1049 7.54 23.60 9.25
C SER A 1049 8.82 22.78 9.22
N ASP A 1050 8.73 21.49 8.85
CA ASP A 1050 9.87 20.58 8.70
C ASP A 1050 9.93 20.09 7.26
N MET A 1051 10.90 20.60 6.51
CA MET A 1051 11.09 20.27 5.10
C MET A 1051 11.74 18.89 4.87
N CYS A 1052 12.34 18.31 5.90
CA CYS A 1052 12.96 17.00 5.84
C CYS A 1052 11.98 15.89 6.25
N GLY A 1053 11.00 16.22 7.09
CA GLY A 1053 9.96 15.30 7.59
C GLY A 1053 8.72 15.16 6.70
N VAL A 1054 8.75 15.64 5.46
CA VAL A 1054 7.61 15.58 4.54
C VAL A 1054 7.37 14.13 4.11
N ASP A 1055 6.24 13.54 4.53
CA ASP A 1055 5.72 12.27 4.03
C ASP A 1055 4.69 12.55 2.93
N ILE A 1056 5.04 12.18 1.71
CA ILE A 1056 4.20 12.40 0.52
C ILE A 1056 2.96 11.49 0.47
N ASN A 1057 2.98 10.41 1.25
CA ASN A 1057 1.86 9.49 1.35
C ASN A 1057 0.97 9.81 2.56
N ASP A 1058 1.29 10.84 3.35
CA ASP A 1058 0.45 11.30 4.44
C ASP A 1058 -0.65 12.26 3.90
N PRO A 1059 -1.93 11.85 3.88
CA PRO A 1059 -3.02 12.71 3.42
C PRO A 1059 -3.22 13.96 4.30
N VAL A 1060 -2.62 14.00 5.49
CA VAL A 1060 -2.62 15.13 6.42
C VAL A 1060 -1.29 15.90 6.37
N GLY A 1061 -0.29 15.40 5.62
CA GLY A 1061 1.11 15.82 5.60
C GLY A 1061 1.39 17.20 5.00
N GLY A 1062 0.35 17.91 4.56
CA GLY A 1062 0.47 19.27 4.05
C GLY A 1062 0.99 19.38 2.62
N VAL A 1063 1.07 18.26 1.92
CA VAL A 1063 1.43 18.14 0.50
C VAL A 1063 0.25 17.55 -0.25
N ILE A 1064 0.04 17.98 -1.49
CA ILE A 1064 -0.96 17.41 -2.40
C ILE A 1064 -0.28 16.30 -3.20
N SER A 1065 -0.42 15.04 -2.76
CA SER A 1065 0.31 13.90 -3.35
C SER A 1065 0.10 13.74 -4.85
N SER A 1066 -1.07 14.11 -5.38
CA SER A 1066 -1.39 14.06 -6.81
C SER A 1066 -0.62 15.06 -7.67
N THR A 1067 0.05 16.06 -7.09
CA THR A 1067 0.82 17.07 -7.83
C THR A 1067 2.32 16.77 -7.80
N LEU A 1068 2.72 15.60 -7.31
CA LEU A 1068 4.12 15.20 -7.32
C LEU A 1068 4.57 15.05 -8.76
N THR A 1069 5.60 15.78 -9.15
CA THR A 1069 6.21 15.59 -10.46
C THR A 1069 7.04 14.31 -10.45
N PRO A 1070 7.22 13.65 -11.59
CA PRO A 1070 8.32 12.70 -11.75
C PRO A 1070 9.68 13.40 -11.59
N TRP A 1071 10.74 12.61 -11.55
CA TRP A 1071 12.10 13.13 -11.52
C TRP A 1071 12.51 13.65 -12.91
N VAL A 1072 12.91 14.92 -12.99
CA VAL A 1072 13.36 15.58 -14.23
C VAL A 1072 14.87 15.80 -14.23
N THR A 1073 15.45 16.01 -15.42
CA THR A 1073 16.89 16.22 -15.59
C THR A 1073 17.30 17.69 -15.44
N GLN A 1074 16.37 18.62 -15.63
CA GLN A 1074 16.58 20.05 -15.53
C GLN A 1074 15.44 20.72 -14.72
N PRO A 1075 15.73 21.70 -13.83
CA PRO A 1075 14.70 22.36 -13.04
C PRO A 1075 13.62 23.08 -13.87
N TYR A 1076 13.97 23.66 -15.01
CA TYR A 1076 12.99 24.37 -15.87
C TYR A 1076 11.87 23.46 -16.38
N GLN A 1077 12.12 22.15 -16.49
CA GLN A 1077 11.09 21.19 -16.89
C GLN A 1077 9.97 21.09 -15.83
N LEU A 1078 10.22 21.49 -14.59
CA LEU A 1078 9.20 21.55 -13.54
C LEU A 1078 8.12 22.61 -13.83
N ASN A 1079 8.42 23.62 -14.65
CA ASN A 1079 7.48 24.69 -14.99
C ASN A 1079 6.32 24.19 -15.85
N ASP A 1080 6.52 23.08 -16.56
CA ASP A 1080 5.54 22.58 -17.51
C ASP A 1080 4.49 21.65 -16.86
N PHE A 1081 4.62 21.36 -15.56
CA PHE A 1081 3.64 20.58 -14.81
C PHE A 1081 2.51 21.47 -14.30
N GLN A 1082 1.27 20.98 -14.36
CA GLN A 1082 0.10 21.67 -13.82
C GLN A 1082 -0.57 20.84 -12.71
N PRO A 1083 -0.82 21.43 -11.52
CA PRO A 1083 -0.37 22.75 -11.09
C PRO A 1083 1.17 22.81 -10.92
N GLN A 1084 1.78 23.95 -11.28
CA GLN A 1084 3.22 24.15 -11.17
C GLN A 1084 3.71 24.06 -9.72
N PRO A 1085 4.84 23.37 -9.42
CA PRO A 1085 5.31 23.18 -8.04
C PRO A 1085 5.56 24.45 -7.24
N ASP A 1086 5.35 24.38 -5.91
CA ASP A 1086 5.70 25.44 -4.94
C ASP A 1086 6.86 25.03 -4.00
N MET A 1087 7.33 23.78 -4.13
CA MET A 1087 8.48 23.23 -3.45
C MET A 1087 9.22 22.27 -4.38
N MET A 1088 10.53 22.12 -4.16
CA MET A 1088 11.34 21.18 -4.91
C MET A 1088 12.39 20.46 -4.07
N ARG A 1089 12.92 19.35 -4.56
CA ARG A 1089 14.10 18.66 -4.02
C ARG A 1089 15.02 18.21 -5.14
N PHE A 1090 16.23 17.78 -4.80
CA PHE A 1090 17.18 17.21 -5.75
C PHE A 1090 17.75 15.88 -5.23
N ALA A 1091 18.24 15.07 -6.16
CA ALA A 1091 19.04 13.89 -5.88
C ALA A 1091 20.32 13.87 -6.71
N ILE A 1092 21.38 13.32 -6.13
CA ILE A 1092 22.68 13.12 -6.78
C ILE A 1092 23.05 11.65 -6.66
N LEU A 1093 23.19 10.97 -7.79
CA LEU A 1093 23.46 9.55 -7.87
C LEU A 1093 24.84 9.32 -8.47
N PHE A 1094 25.54 8.31 -7.95
CA PHE A 1094 26.88 7.91 -8.36
C PHE A 1094 26.86 6.45 -8.80
N ASP A 1095 27.50 6.16 -9.95
CA ASP A 1095 27.67 4.79 -10.44
C ASP A 1095 29.14 4.38 -10.43
N ALA A 1096 29.50 3.51 -9.48
CA ALA A 1096 30.85 2.99 -9.38
C ALA A 1096 31.23 1.94 -10.45
N SER A 1097 30.26 1.48 -11.26
CA SER A 1097 30.51 0.57 -12.38
C SER A 1097 31.17 1.26 -13.58
N HIS A 1098 30.97 2.57 -13.71
CA HIS A 1098 31.59 3.35 -14.76
C HIS A 1098 33.11 3.48 -14.52
N SER A 1099 33.91 3.26 -15.56
CA SER A 1099 35.37 3.23 -15.48
C SER A 1099 35.98 4.56 -14.99
N ASP A 1100 35.37 5.70 -15.36
CA ASP A 1100 35.80 7.03 -14.93
C ASP A 1100 35.32 7.44 -13.53
N PHE A 1101 34.49 6.65 -12.84
CA PHE A 1101 34.02 6.97 -11.49
C PHE A 1101 35.16 7.22 -10.50
N ILE A 1102 36.28 6.51 -10.64
CA ILE A 1102 37.50 6.70 -9.84
C ILE A 1102 38.02 8.15 -9.89
N LYS A 1103 37.74 8.89 -10.95
CA LYS A 1103 38.13 10.30 -11.08
C LYS A 1103 37.28 11.20 -10.19
N ILE A 1104 36.07 10.81 -9.79
CA ILE A 1104 35.15 11.64 -9.01
C ILE A 1104 35.44 11.48 -7.52
N LEU A 1105 35.86 12.56 -6.86
CA LEU A 1105 36.07 12.61 -5.42
C LEU A 1105 34.84 13.12 -4.66
N GLY A 1106 33.89 13.75 -5.34
CA GLY A 1106 32.67 14.31 -4.77
C GLY A 1106 32.23 15.59 -5.47
N VAL A 1107 31.23 16.26 -4.91
CA VAL A 1107 30.66 17.51 -5.42
C VAL A 1107 30.50 18.55 -4.31
N THR A 1108 30.41 19.82 -4.70
CA THR A 1108 30.19 20.95 -3.79
C THR A 1108 29.44 22.09 -4.49
N ASN A 1109 29.08 23.13 -3.74
CA ASN A 1109 28.56 24.40 -4.27
C ASN A 1109 27.34 24.25 -5.21
N PHE A 1110 26.39 23.39 -4.83
CA PHE A 1110 25.19 23.16 -5.60
C PHE A 1110 24.23 24.33 -5.46
N ARG A 1111 23.73 24.86 -6.58
CA ARG A 1111 22.86 26.04 -6.61
C ARG A 1111 21.81 25.94 -7.70
N ILE A 1112 20.61 26.40 -7.40
CA ILE A 1112 19.49 26.55 -8.34
C ILE A 1112 18.96 27.96 -8.22
N THR A 1113 18.66 28.59 -9.35
CA THR A 1113 17.95 29.86 -9.44
C THR A 1113 16.47 29.58 -9.55
N ALA A 1114 15.69 30.20 -8.68
CA ALA A 1114 14.25 30.07 -8.58
C ALA A 1114 13.61 31.46 -8.51
N ILE A 1115 12.54 31.69 -9.25
CA ILE A 1115 11.80 32.94 -9.27
C ILE A 1115 10.43 32.67 -8.65
N PRO A 1116 10.20 33.05 -7.38
CA PRO A 1116 8.86 32.99 -6.81
C PRO A 1116 7.95 33.98 -7.55
N ASP A 1117 6.65 33.68 -7.62
CA ASP A 1117 5.67 34.50 -8.33
C ASP A 1117 4.89 35.47 -7.45
#